data_AF-A0A941XMC6-F1
#
_entry.id   AF-A0A941XMC6-F1
#
_cell.length_a   1.000
_cell.length_b   1.000
_cell.length_c   1.000
_cell.angle_alpha   90.00
_cell.angle_beta   90.00
_cell.angle_gamma   90.00
#
_symmetry.space_group_name_H-M   'P 1'
#
loop_
_entity.id
_entity.type
_entity.pdbx_description
1 polymer ?
#
loop_
_entity_poly.entity_id
_entity_poly.type
_entity_poly.pdbx_seq_one_letter_code
_entity_poly.pdbx_strand_id
1 'polypeptide(L)'
;MAKKENLKNKLDMFQKETFQYERLEDVLGDRFGRYSKAIIQERAIPDVRDGLKPVQRRILYAMNHMKITSTSQYKKSARVCGEVMGKYHPHGDLSIYEAMVRMSQEWRMSVPLIDMQGNNGSIDGDGPAAMRYTESRLSKNADYLLEDIDKNTVPFIDNFDGEEKEPTVLPAKFPNLLVNGSVGISSGYATYIPTHNLAETIDATIYKIDHPSMTIDELLTIMPGPDFPTGGIVQGINGIKEAFLTGAGTVVVKSKISYEDFGDNQKRIVVTEIPFDTNKQKTVERIDQLRIDRKVDGIQEVRDESDRQGLRIAIDLKKGANEAAILNYLLKNTDLQVNLKYNMVVIRNQRPERLGVLQILDAYIDHQKDVITNRTNYLLQKAQDRLHIVEGLIKMVSILDEVIKTIRESKNKADSKDNLVSKFAFSERQAEAIVTMQLYRLSNTDVTALYEEKEALNKSIVEYNAILNSDKKLLKVIKQELVDMKKNIVTPRRTEIQHEISDLTIDEQDLIQKEQNYFVATRDGYLKRVSIKNYNLSKLNTIKEKDTIVFEGEVSTTDVMLGFTNLGSFVYIPIFKVDECKMKDIGSYINNIATISPIEKLIRVFIISKFDDKTNVLLTTKNGLIKQTKLSDFVVSRYTKDVRAMKLQD
;
A
#
# COMPACT_ATOMS: atom_id res chain seq x y z
N MET A 1 -43.61 59.98 21.60
CA MET A 1 -42.61 59.45 20.64
C MET A 1 -41.30 59.07 21.32
N ALA A 2 -40.72 59.93 22.18
CA ALA A 2 -39.45 59.66 22.90
C ALA A 2 -39.36 58.34 23.71
N LYS A 3 -40.46 57.84 24.31
CA LYS A 3 -40.46 56.53 25.03
C LYS A 3 -40.32 55.31 24.12
N LYS A 4 -40.82 55.37 22.88
CA LYS A 4 -40.69 54.27 21.89
C LYS A 4 -39.28 54.19 21.32
N GLU A 5 -38.63 55.34 21.16
CA GLU A 5 -37.26 55.47 20.67
C GLU A 5 -36.24 54.88 21.66
N ASN A 6 -36.45 55.12 22.95
CA ASN A 6 -35.64 54.54 24.04
C ASN A 6 -35.78 53.01 24.14
N LEU A 7 -36.99 52.47 23.90
CA LEU A 7 -37.20 51.02 23.91
C LEU A 7 -36.53 50.33 22.71
N LYS A 8 -36.58 50.95 21.52
CA LYS A 8 -35.93 50.43 20.32
C LYS A 8 -34.40 50.42 20.48
N ASN A 9 -33.82 51.49 21.02
CA ASN A 9 -32.37 51.54 21.27
C ASN A 9 -31.93 50.49 22.31
N LYS A 10 -32.73 50.25 23.36
CA LYS A 10 -32.47 49.16 24.31
C LYS A 10 -32.60 47.78 23.66
N LEU A 11 -33.56 47.60 22.76
CA LEU A 11 -33.74 46.33 22.03
C LEU A 11 -32.58 46.08 21.04
N ASP A 12 -32.12 47.12 20.33
CA ASP A 12 -31.00 47.05 19.39
C ASP A 12 -29.68 46.80 20.13
N MET A 13 -29.47 47.41 21.31
CA MET A 13 -28.34 47.09 22.19
C MET A 13 -28.43 45.65 22.70
N PHE A 14 -29.58 45.22 23.21
CA PHE A 14 -29.79 43.84 23.66
C PHE A 14 -29.55 42.84 22.52
N GLN A 15 -30.00 43.13 21.31
CA GLN A 15 -29.76 42.28 20.15
C GLN A 15 -28.28 42.20 19.78
N LYS A 16 -27.55 43.32 19.81
CA LYS A 16 -26.09 43.34 19.57
C LYS A 16 -25.29 42.64 20.66
N GLU A 17 -25.71 42.74 21.92
CA GLU A 17 -25.04 42.09 23.05
C GLU A 17 -25.37 40.59 23.15
N THR A 18 -26.57 40.18 22.72
CA THR A 18 -27.06 38.80 22.87
C THR A 18 -26.85 37.94 21.63
N PHE A 19 -26.92 38.52 20.42
CA PHE A 19 -26.83 37.79 19.17
C PHE A 19 -25.63 38.27 18.34
N GLN A 20 -24.68 37.37 18.11
CA GLN A 20 -23.62 37.57 17.13
C GLN A 20 -24.10 37.03 15.79
N TYR A 21 -24.31 37.93 14.83
CA TYR A 21 -24.67 37.56 13.47
C TYR A 21 -23.39 37.40 12.64
N GLU A 22 -23.13 36.17 12.20
CA GLU A 22 -22.05 35.86 11.26
C GLU A 22 -22.63 35.54 9.88
N ARG A 23 -21.91 35.87 8.81
CA ARG A 23 -22.34 35.47 7.46
C ARG A 23 -22.13 33.97 7.30
N LEU A 24 -23.08 33.29 6.65
CA LEU A 24 -22.97 31.86 6.39
C LEU A 24 -21.66 31.48 5.67
N GLU A 25 -21.23 32.30 4.71
CA GLU A 25 -19.98 32.12 3.96
C GLU A 25 -18.75 32.14 4.88
N ASP A 26 -18.72 33.06 5.85
CA ASP A 26 -17.63 33.20 6.81
C ASP A 26 -17.60 32.00 7.77
N VAL A 27 -18.77 31.59 8.28
CA VAL A 27 -18.91 30.43 9.17
C VAL A 27 -18.46 29.15 8.47
N LEU A 28 -18.95 28.90 7.25
CA LEU A 28 -18.61 27.71 6.49
C LEU A 28 -17.11 27.71 6.12
N GLY A 29 -16.58 28.85 5.66
CA GLY A 29 -15.17 29.00 5.32
C GLY A 29 -14.24 28.74 6.51
N ASP A 30 -14.52 29.34 7.68
CA ASP A 30 -13.72 29.15 8.89
C ASP A 30 -13.79 27.70 9.39
N ARG A 31 -15.01 27.15 9.54
CA ARG A 31 -15.18 25.79 10.09
C ARG A 31 -14.61 24.73 9.17
N PHE A 32 -14.86 24.82 7.87
CA PHE A 32 -14.32 23.88 6.88
C PHE A 32 -12.79 24.03 6.76
N GLY A 33 -12.26 25.25 6.83
CA GLY A 33 -10.82 25.52 6.81
C GLY A 33 -10.08 24.90 7.99
N ARG A 34 -10.60 25.10 9.22
CA ARG A 34 -10.02 24.49 10.44
C ARG A 34 -10.05 22.98 10.40
N TYR A 35 -11.20 22.39 10.04
CA TYR A 35 -11.34 20.95 9.92
C TYR A 35 -10.38 20.38 8.86
N SER A 36 -10.36 20.97 7.65
CA SER A 36 -9.50 20.51 6.56
C SER A 36 -8.03 20.59 6.93
N LYS A 37 -7.58 21.70 7.54
CA LYS A 37 -6.20 21.86 8.00
C LYS A 37 -5.80 20.77 9.00
N ALA A 38 -6.64 20.51 10.01
CA ALA A 38 -6.39 19.47 11.01
C ALA A 38 -6.31 18.07 10.38
N ILE A 39 -7.22 17.72 9.47
CA ILE A 39 -7.23 16.39 8.83
C ILE A 39 -6.03 16.20 7.89
N ILE A 40 -5.56 17.26 7.23
CA ILE A 40 -4.37 17.23 6.38
C ILE A 40 -3.10 17.05 7.23
N GLN A 41 -2.90 17.90 8.24
CA GLN A 41 -1.64 17.95 8.99
C GLN A 41 -1.56 16.89 10.10
N GLU A 42 -2.67 16.54 10.72
CA GLU A 42 -2.68 15.80 12.00
C GLU A 42 -3.31 14.40 11.91
N ARG A 43 -3.71 13.93 10.72
CA ARG A 43 -4.41 12.64 10.60
C ARG A 43 -3.98 11.78 9.42
N ALA A 44 -4.20 12.24 8.19
CA ALA A 44 -4.29 11.33 7.05
C ALA A 44 -3.00 11.16 6.25
N ILE A 45 -2.15 12.19 6.22
CA ILE A 45 -0.94 12.26 5.39
C ILE A 45 0.31 12.09 6.29
N PRO A 46 1.29 11.25 5.90
CA PRO A 46 2.50 11.04 6.70
C PRO A 46 3.46 12.24 6.63
N ASP A 47 4.29 12.41 7.65
CA ASP A 47 5.43 13.33 7.60
C ASP A 47 6.55 12.74 6.71
N VAL A 48 7.17 13.56 5.86
CA VAL A 48 8.22 13.10 4.93
C VAL A 48 9.45 12.52 5.64
N ARG A 49 9.73 12.98 6.87
CA ARG A 49 10.98 12.68 7.58
C ARG A 49 11.00 11.29 8.20
N ASP A 50 9.91 10.89 8.86
CA ASP A 50 9.78 9.58 9.52
C ASP A 50 8.78 8.65 8.82
N GLY A 51 7.99 9.16 7.87
CA GLY A 51 6.98 8.40 7.15
C GLY A 51 5.76 8.00 7.96
N LEU A 52 5.57 8.56 9.16
CA LEU A 52 4.50 8.18 10.07
C LEU A 52 3.36 9.20 10.07
N LYS A 53 2.15 8.68 10.18
CA LYS A 53 0.98 9.47 10.57
C LYS A 53 1.02 9.72 12.09
N PRO A 54 0.34 10.77 12.59
CA PRO A 54 0.36 11.10 14.02
C PRO A 54 -0.11 9.95 14.93
N VAL A 55 -1.16 9.21 14.55
CA VAL A 55 -1.60 8.03 15.33
C VAL A 55 -0.52 6.96 15.45
N GLN A 56 0.23 6.68 14.37
CA GLN A 56 1.29 5.69 14.37
C GLN A 56 2.47 6.15 15.24
N ARG A 57 2.87 7.42 15.10
CA ARG A 57 3.91 8.04 15.92
C ARG A 57 3.59 7.98 17.41
N ARG A 58 2.36 8.35 17.78
CA ARG A 58 1.88 8.32 19.17
C ARG A 58 1.85 6.91 19.75
N ILE A 59 1.45 5.90 18.96
CA ILE A 59 1.50 4.48 19.38
C ILE A 59 2.95 4.08 19.69
N LEU A 60 3.88 4.31 18.76
CA LEU A 60 5.28 3.90 18.94
C LEU A 60 5.93 4.64 20.12
N TYR A 61 5.69 5.94 20.24
CA TYR A 61 6.20 6.76 21.34
C TYR A 61 5.64 6.31 22.70
N ALA A 62 4.32 6.12 22.81
CA ALA A 62 3.69 5.69 24.06
C ALA A 62 4.22 4.31 24.50
N MET A 63 4.34 3.35 23.57
CA MET A 63 4.89 2.04 23.89
C MET A 63 6.35 2.12 24.37
N ASN A 64 7.16 2.96 23.74
CA ASN A 64 8.54 3.20 24.18
C ASN A 64 8.60 3.85 25.57
N HIS A 65 7.75 4.85 25.82
CA HIS A 65 7.66 5.55 27.10
C HIS A 65 7.24 4.58 28.23
N MET A 66 6.30 3.68 27.95
CA MET A 66 5.87 2.60 28.84
C MET A 66 6.90 1.46 28.98
N LYS A 67 8.05 1.54 28.30
CA LYS A 67 9.10 0.51 28.26
C LYS A 67 8.63 -0.85 27.70
N ILE A 68 7.67 -0.82 26.78
CA ILE A 68 7.19 -1.99 26.03
C ILE A 68 8.02 -2.15 24.75
N THR A 69 9.33 -2.35 24.92
CA THR A 69 10.31 -2.51 23.84
C THR A 69 10.30 -3.92 23.26
N SER A 70 11.08 -4.16 22.21
CA SER A 70 11.21 -5.48 21.55
C SER A 70 11.68 -6.61 22.45
N THR A 71 12.43 -6.30 23.51
CA THR A 71 12.92 -7.28 24.50
C THR A 71 11.99 -7.47 25.69
N SER A 72 10.94 -6.64 25.80
CA SER A 72 9.99 -6.72 26.90
C SER A 72 8.99 -7.87 26.72
N GLN A 73 8.29 -8.24 27.80
CA GLN A 73 7.14 -9.12 27.72
C GLN A 73 5.98 -8.42 27.02
N TYR A 74 5.23 -9.18 26.22
CA TYR A 74 3.98 -8.71 25.61
C TYR A 74 3.03 -8.14 26.66
N LYS A 75 2.32 -7.07 26.29
CA LYS A 75 1.29 -6.44 27.13
C LYS A 75 -0.02 -6.42 26.37
N LYS A 76 -1.14 -6.47 27.11
CA LYS A 76 -2.47 -6.42 26.50
C LYS A 76 -2.62 -5.19 25.59
N SER A 77 -3.09 -5.41 24.36
CA SER A 77 -3.30 -4.34 23.38
C SER A 77 -4.20 -3.23 23.92
N ALA A 78 -5.24 -3.59 24.68
CA ALA A 78 -6.13 -2.63 25.35
C ALA A 78 -5.39 -1.66 26.29
N ARG A 79 -4.31 -2.10 26.95
CA ARG A 79 -3.50 -1.25 27.82
C ARG A 79 -2.75 -0.19 27.01
N VAL A 80 -2.19 -0.58 25.87
CA VAL A 80 -1.49 0.35 24.96
C VAL A 80 -2.49 1.35 24.37
N CYS A 81 -3.64 0.87 23.87
CA CYS A 81 -4.68 1.76 23.34
C CYS A 81 -5.17 2.76 24.40
N GLY A 82 -5.35 2.32 25.65
CA GLY A 82 -5.73 3.18 26.76
C GLY A 82 -4.71 4.28 27.06
N GLU A 83 -3.41 3.96 27.09
CA GLU A 83 -2.36 4.97 27.30
C GLU A 83 -2.32 5.98 26.15
N VAL A 84 -2.34 5.50 24.91
CA VAL A 84 -2.31 6.36 23.71
C VAL A 84 -3.53 7.27 23.69
N MET A 85 -4.71 6.74 23.97
CA MET A 85 -5.95 7.50 23.99
C MET A 85 -5.96 8.54 25.12
N GLY A 86 -5.54 8.14 26.31
CA GLY A 86 -5.56 8.99 27.50
C GLY A 86 -4.58 10.15 27.46
N LYS A 87 -3.41 9.98 26.81
CA LYS A 87 -2.33 10.98 26.86
C LYS A 87 -2.02 11.70 25.56
N TYR A 88 -2.23 11.05 24.41
CA TYR A 88 -1.68 11.56 23.15
C TYR A 88 -2.73 11.67 22.03
N HIS A 89 -3.70 10.76 21.94
CA HIS A 89 -4.62 10.65 20.81
C HIS A 89 -6.08 10.68 21.27
N PRO A 90 -6.72 11.86 21.38
CA PRO A 90 -8.06 12.04 21.93
C PRO A 90 -9.18 11.62 20.94
N HIS A 91 -9.07 10.40 20.42
CA HIS A 91 -9.98 9.78 19.46
C HIS A 91 -10.28 8.34 19.89
N GLY A 92 -11.28 7.72 19.25
CA GLY A 92 -11.75 6.39 19.61
C GLY A 92 -10.64 5.33 19.58
N ASP A 93 -10.66 4.48 20.61
CA ASP A 93 -9.76 3.33 20.81
C ASP A 93 -9.68 2.40 19.59
N LEU A 94 -10.77 2.19 18.87
CA LEU A 94 -10.82 1.38 17.66
C LEU A 94 -9.81 1.85 16.62
N SER A 95 -9.71 3.16 16.38
CA SER A 95 -8.80 3.72 15.37
C SER A 95 -7.33 3.52 15.72
N ILE A 96 -7.01 3.58 17.03
CA ILE A 96 -5.68 3.31 17.56
C ILE A 96 -5.36 1.83 17.41
N TYR A 97 -6.31 0.96 17.76
CA TYR A 97 -6.14 -0.48 17.68
C TYR A 97 -5.95 -0.95 16.23
N GLU A 98 -6.77 -0.46 15.29
CA GLU A 98 -6.62 -0.77 13.86
C GLU A 98 -5.27 -0.30 13.31
N ALA A 99 -4.79 0.88 13.71
CA ALA A 99 -3.47 1.35 13.32
C ALA A 99 -2.37 0.44 13.88
N MET A 100 -2.48 0.00 15.13
CA MET A 100 -1.54 -0.92 15.77
C MET A 100 -1.55 -2.30 15.11
N VAL A 101 -2.72 -2.85 14.79
CA VAL A 101 -2.89 -4.10 14.06
C VAL A 101 -2.26 -3.99 12.67
N ARG A 102 -2.53 -2.93 11.91
CA ARG A 102 -1.94 -2.74 10.58
C ARG A 102 -0.42 -2.69 10.63
N MET A 103 0.17 -2.15 11.70
CA MET A 103 1.62 -2.10 11.91
C MET A 103 2.26 -3.45 12.30
N SER A 104 1.46 -4.48 12.59
CA SER A 104 1.92 -5.84 12.88
C SER A 104 1.71 -6.83 11.73
N GLN A 105 0.92 -6.47 10.72
CA GLN A 105 0.57 -7.38 9.62
C GLN A 105 1.69 -7.45 8.57
N GLU A 106 2.33 -8.62 8.46
CA GLU A 106 3.47 -8.86 7.57
C GLU A 106 3.13 -8.79 6.08
N TRP A 107 1.86 -8.96 5.71
CA TRP A 107 1.36 -8.79 4.33
C TRP A 107 0.98 -7.34 4.00
N ARG A 108 1.01 -6.42 4.98
CA ARG A 108 0.70 -4.99 4.79
C ARG A 108 1.91 -4.08 4.89
N MET A 109 2.93 -4.47 5.64
CA MET A 109 4.17 -3.73 5.85
C MET A 109 5.38 -4.62 5.58
N SER A 110 6.32 -4.14 4.77
CA SER A 110 7.57 -4.87 4.50
C SER A 110 8.43 -5.03 5.76
N VAL A 111 8.41 -4.03 6.64
CA VAL A 111 9.12 -4.03 7.92
C VAL A 111 8.12 -3.69 9.04
N PRO A 112 7.43 -4.70 9.62
CA PRO A 112 6.48 -4.50 10.71
C PRO A 112 7.11 -3.75 11.88
N LEU A 113 6.33 -2.85 12.47
CA LEU A 113 6.77 -1.98 13.57
C LEU A 113 6.24 -2.48 14.93
N ILE A 114 5.17 -3.27 14.93
CA ILE A 114 4.57 -3.86 16.13
C ILE A 114 4.68 -5.38 16.03
N ASP A 115 5.10 -6.01 17.12
CA ASP A 115 5.05 -7.46 17.30
C ASP A 115 3.80 -7.78 18.11
N MET A 116 2.86 -8.52 17.52
CA MET A 116 1.53 -8.78 18.09
C MET A 116 1.26 -10.28 18.21
N GLN A 117 0.84 -10.72 19.39
CA GLN A 117 0.36 -12.07 19.67
C GLN A 117 -1.16 -12.13 19.69
N GLY A 118 -1.70 -13.24 19.16
CA GLY A 118 -3.12 -13.45 18.93
C GLY A 118 -3.50 -13.20 17.47
N ASN A 119 -4.79 -13.35 17.14
CA ASN A 119 -5.27 -13.12 15.79
C ASN A 119 -5.25 -11.61 15.45
N ASN A 120 -4.30 -11.19 14.62
CA ASN A 120 -4.17 -9.83 14.09
C ASN A 120 -4.75 -9.69 12.66
N GLY A 121 -5.63 -10.60 12.26
CA GLY A 121 -6.29 -10.64 10.94
C GLY A 121 -5.60 -11.62 9.99
N SER A 122 -6.05 -11.63 8.74
CA SER A 122 -5.53 -12.50 7.69
C SER A 122 -5.50 -11.80 6.33
N ILE A 123 -4.80 -12.38 5.36
CA ILE A 123 -4.84 -11.96 3.95
C ILE A 123 -6.21 -12.25 3.29
N ASP A 124 -7.01 -13.12 3.92
CA ASP A 124 -8.40 -13.42 3.55
C ASP A 124 -9.37 -12.28 3.87
N GLY A 125 -8.91 -11.30 4.65
CA GLY A 125 -9.72 -10.14 5.04
C GLY A 125 -10.52 -10.36 6.31
N ASP A 126 -10.23 -11.42 7.07
CA ASP A 126 -10.75 -11.55 8.42
C ASP A 126 -10.22 -10.41 9.29
N GLY A 127 -11.13 -9.78 10.04
CA GLY A 127 -10.77 -8.77 11.01
C GLY A 127 -9.93 -9.35 12.15
N PRO A 128 -9.11 -8.51 12.82
CA PRO A 128 -8.38 -8.94 14.00
C PRO A 128 -9.33 -9.31 15.14
N ALA A 129 -8.87 -10.16 16.06
CA ALA A 129 -9.55 -10.33 17.34
C ALA A 129 -9.57 -9.00 18.12
N ALA A 130 -10.54 -8.84 19.03
CA ALA A 130 -10.63 -7.64 19.85
C ALA A 130 -9.37 -7.40 20.71
N MET A 131 -9.05 -6.13 20.99
CA MET A 131 -7.87 -5.71 21.75
C MET A 131 -7.75 -6.26 23.19
N ARG A 132 -8.82 -6.87 23.71
CA ARG A 132 -8.83 -7.58 24.99
C ARG A 132 -8.15 -8.96 24.92
N TYR A 133 -8.09 -9.57 23.73
CA TYR A 133 -7.48 -10.87 23.53
C TYR A 133 -6.02 -10.76 23.08
N THR A 134 -5.72 -9.82 22.19
CA THR A 134 -4.37 -9.64 21.64
C THR A 134 -3.43 -8.97 22.64
N GLU A 135 -2.14 -9.24 22.44
CA GLU A 135 -1.05 -8.63 23.19
C GLU A 135 -0.01 -8.09 22.21
N SER A 136 0.65 -6.99 22.55
CA SER A 136 1.60 -6.31 21.68
C SER A 136 2.84 -5.83 22.41
N ARG A 137 3.92 -5.67 21.65
CA ARG A 137 5.13 -4.94 22.00
C ARG A 137 5.74 -4.29 20.76
N LEU A 138 6.70 -3.40 20.93
CA LEU A 138 7.45 -2.88 19.79
C LEU A 138 8.20 -4.01 19.10
N SER A 139 8.27 -4.00 17.77
CA SER A 139 9.18 -4.88 17.04
C SER A 139 10.64 -4.42 17.22
N LYS A 140 11.60 -5.31 16.97
CA LYS A 140 13.03 -4.93 16.90
C LYS A 140 13.30 -3.84 15.86
N ASN A 141 12.48 -3.78 14.79
CA ASN A 141 12.63 -2.79 13.74
C ASN A 141 12.21 -1.38 14.22
N ALA A 142 11.18 -1.30 15.06
CA ALA A 142 10.68 -0.04 15.60
C ALA A 142 11.67 0.63 16.56
N ASP A 143 12.54 -0.14 17.23
CA ASP A 143 13.58 0.42 18.09
C ASP A 143 14.47 1.41 17.32
N TYR A 144 14.81 1.13 16.05
CA TYR A 144 15.58 2.05 15.19
C TYR A 144 14.84 3.33 14.83
N LEU A 145 13.51 3.37 14.93
CA LEU A 145 12.77 4.62 14.75
C LEU A 145 12.82 5.51 15.98
N LEU A 146 12.98 4.91 17.16
CA LEU A 146 12.89 5.57 18.48
C LEU A 146 14.25 5.79 19.14
N GLU A 147 15.32 5.21 18.59
CA GLU A 147 16.66 5.32 19.15
C GLU A 147 17.11 6.78 19.26
N ASP A 148 17.78 7.12 20.36
CA ASP A 148 18.26 8.47 20.70
C ASP A 148 17.17 9.53 20.92
N ILE A 149 15.89 9.16 21.04
CA ILE A 149 14.80 10.12 21.28
C ILE A 149 14.93 10.89 22.61
N ASP A 150 15.62 10.32 23.60
CA ASP A 150 15.90 10.90 24.92
C ASP A 150 17.08 11.89 24.93
N LYS A 151 17.78 12.05 23.80
CA LYS A 151 18.97 12.89 23.65
C LYS A 151 18.67 14.23 22.97
N ASN A 152 17.45 14.76 23.14
CA ASN A 152 16.98 16.00 22.52
C ASN A 152 17.16 16.04 20.99
N THR A 153 16.98 14.90 20.33
CA THR A 153 17.24 14.74 18.88
C THR A 153 16.14 15.31 18.00
N VAL A 154 14.90 15.33 18.51
CA VAL A 154 13.70 15.78 17.81
C VAL A 154 12.90 16.79 18.63
N PRO A 155 12.12 17.68 17.99
CA PRO A 155 11.28 18.63 18.68
C PRO A 155 10.04 17.98 19.30
N PHE A 156 9.76 18.37 20.54
CA PHE A 156 8.58 18.00 21.31
C PHE A 156 7.60 19.17 21.40
N ILE A 157 6.31 18.85 21.39
CA ILE A 157 5.22 19.76 21.69
C ILE A 157 4.45 19.24 22.90
N ASP A 158 3.70 20.13 23.54
CA ASP A 158 2.75 19.71 24.56
C ASP A 158 1.62 18.90 23.89
N ASN A 159 1.09 17.91 24.61
CA ASN A 159 -0.04 17.11 24.17
C ASN A 159 -1.35 17.94 24.21
N PHE A 160 -2.49 17.30 23.94
CA PHE A 160 -3.77 18.01 23.76
C PHE A 160 -4.31 18.68 25.05
N ASP A 161 -3.90 18.25 26.24
CA ASP A 161 -4.31 18.82 27.54
C ASP A 161 -3.18 19.58 28.26
N GLY A 162 -1.95 19.54 27.73
CA GLY A 162 -0.79 20.25 28.27
C GLY A 162 -0.08 19.57 29.44
N GLU A 163 -0.47 18.34 29.81
CA GLU A 163 0.14 17.63 30.94
C GLU A 163 1.38 16.80 30.55
N GLU A 164 1.48 16.41 29.28
CA GLU A 164 2.55 15.55 28.77
C GLU A 164 3.19 16.15 27.52
N LYS A 165 4.39 15.67 27.15
CA LYS A 165 5.04 16.05 25.88
C LYS A 165 5.02 14.89 24.88
N GLU A 166 4.85 15.23 23.60
CA GLU A 166 4.93 14.30 22.48
C GLU A 166 5.86 14.77 21.36
N PRO A 167 6.57 13.86 20.68
CA PRO A 167 7.45 14.21 19.57
C PRO A 167 6.63 14.51 18.31
N THR A 168 6.99 15.58 17.59
CA THR A 168 6.36 15.90 16.30
C THR A 168 6.83 15.00 15.16
N VAL A 169 8.02 14.43 15.29
CA VAL A 169 8.70 13.52 14.35
C VAL A 169 9.59 12.56 15.14
N LEU A 170 9.81 11.34 14.67
CA LEU A 170 10.76 10.41 15.30
C LEU A 170 12.19 10.53 14.73
N PRO A 171 13.24 10.13 15.48
CA PRO A 171 14.61 10.09 14.98
C PRO A 171 14.79 9.30 13.67
N ALA A 172 14.07 8.18 13.51
CA ALA A 172 13.96 7.43 12.25
C ALA A 172 15.29 7.06 11.58
N LYS A 173 16.06 6.12 12.14
CA LYS A 173 17.37 5.69 11.58
C LYS A 173 17.31 4.94 10.24
N PHE A 174 16.12 4.78 9.65
CA PHE A 174 15.97 4.34 8.28
C PHE A 174 14.82 5.10 7.59
N PRO A 175 14.84 5.21 6.25
CA PRO A 175 13.82 5.93 5.46
C PRO A 175 12.48 5.18 5.42
N ASN A 176 11.79 5.12 6.56
CA ASN A 176 10.56 4.33 6.76
C ASN A 176 9.43 4.68 5.79
N LEU A 177 9.33 5.94 5.34
CA LEU A 177 8.33 6.38 4.36
C LEU A 177 8.36 5.54 3.08
N LEU A 178 9.55 5.27 2.52
CA LEU A 178 9.69 4.49 1.30
C LEU A 178 9.61 2.98 1.60
N VAL A 179 10.22 2.56 2.71
CA VAL A 179 10.28 1.15 3.11
C VAL A 179 8.89 0.57 3.37
N ASN A 180 8.10 1.22 4.23
CA ASN A 180 6.79 0.74 4.65
C ASN A 180 5.63 1.40 3.89
N GLY A 181 5.90 2.44 3.11
CA GLY A 181 4.87 3.15 2.37
C GLY A 181 3.85 3.85 3.29
N SER A 182 2.82 4.40 2.68
CA SER A 182 1.69 5.00 3.39
C SER A 182 0.48 5.11 2.48
N VAL A 183 -0.71 4.93 3.04
CA VAL A 183 -1.97 5.09 2.32
C VAL A 183 -2.88 5.95 3.17
N GLY A 184 -3.48 7.00 2.61
CA GLY A 184 -4.35 7.89 3.36
C GLY A 184 -5.20 8.80 2.49
N ILE A 185 -6.38 9.15 2.99
CA ILE A 185 -7.32 10.07 2.34
C ILE A 185 -7.64 11.19 3.32
N SER A 186 -7.50 12.43 2.86
CA SER A 186 -7.71 13.66 3.62
C SER A 186 -8.78 14.54 2.95
N SER A 187 -8.96 15.77 3.43
CA SER A 187 -9.78 16.78 2.76
C SER A 187 -9.03 17.34 1.55
N GLY A 188 -9.44 16.97 0.34
CA GLY A 188 -8.86 17.47 -0.91
C GLY A 188 -7.53 16.82 -1.34
N TYR A 189 -6.96 15.91 -0.52
CA TYR A 189 -5.72 15.20 -0.82
C TYR A 189 -5.87 13.71 -0.54
N ALA A 190 -5.13 12.90 -1.28
CA ALA A 190 -4.93 11.48 -1.00
C ALA A 190 -3.45 11.15 -1.16
N THR A 191 -3.00 10.08 -0.51
CA THR A 191 -1.65 9.56 -0.63
C THR A 191 -1.68 8.05 -0.78
N TYR A 192 -0.85 7.54 -1.69
CA TYR A 192 -0.58 6.12 -1.87
C TYR A 192 0.90 5.98 -2.25
N ILE A 193 1.69 5.55 -1.27
CA ILE A 193 3.12 5.29 -1.39
C ILE A 193 3.30 3.80 -1.17
N PRO A 194 3.72 3.03 -2.19
CA PRO A 194 3.98 1.61 -2.03
C PRO A 194 5.25 1.34 -1.24
N THR A 195 5.39 0.10 -0.78
CA THR A 195 6.57 -0.37 -0.06
C THR A 195 7.76 -0.55 -1.01
N HIS A 196 8.96 -0.34 -0.49
CA HIS A 196 10.24 -0.54 -1.18
C HIS A 196 11.16 -1.39 -0.32
N ASN A 197 12.16 -1.99 -0.96
CA ASN A 197 13.10 -2.84 -0.24
C ASN A 197 13.99 -1.99 0.67
N LEU A 198 14.16 -2.40 1.93
CA LEU A 198 14.96 -1.64 2.90
C LEU A 198 16.43 -1.54 2.49
N ALA A 199 17.03 -2.64 2.04
CA ALA A 199 18.43 -2.66 1.63
C ALA A 199 18.68 -1.73 0.44
N GLU A 200 17.82 -1.80 -0.59
CA GLU A 200 17.90 -0.93 -1.76
C GLU A 200 17.68 0.54 -1.40
N THR A 201 16.73 0.83 -0.50
CA THR A 201 16.47 2.21 -0.05
C THR A 201 17.65 2.79 0.73
N ILE A 202 18.29 1.99 1.57
CA ILE A 202 19.51 2.39 2.28
C ILE A 202 20.64 2.63 1.29
N ASP A 203 20.85 1.72 0.34
CA ASP A 203 21.92 1.85 -0.66
C ASP A 203 21.72 3.09 -1.53
N ALA A 204 20.47 3.38 -1.93
CA ALA A 204 20.12 4.60 -2.65
C ALA A 204 20.37 5.86 -1.80
N THR A 205 20.07 5.81 -0.50
CA THR A 205 20.33 6.92 0.43
C THR A 205 21.83 7.18 0.57
N ILE A 206 22.63 6.12 0.76
CA ILE A 206 24.09 6.18 0.86
C ILE A 206 24.69 6.72 -0.45
N TYR A 207 24.23 6.22 -1.60
CA TYR A 207 24.68 6.69 -2.90
C TYR A 207 24.35 8.16 -3.13
N LYS A 208 23.15 8.61 -2.74
CA LYS A 208 22.70 10.00 -2.81
C LYS A 208 23.52 10.94 -1.92
N ILE A 209 23.96 10.48 -0.74
CA ILE A 209 24.88 11.22 0.13
C ILE A 209 26.22 11.46 -0.58
N ASP A 210 26.74 10.45 -1.29
CA ASP A 210 28.01 10.57 -2.02
C ASP A 210 27.87 11.30 -3.37
N HIS A 211 26.68 11.27 -3.97
CA HIS A 211 26.37 11.91 -5.25
C HIS A 211 25.09 12.77 -5.13
N PRO A 212 25.17 14.01 -4.61
CA PRO A 212 24.01 14.86 -4.41
C PRO A 212 23.21 15.16 -5.68
N SER A 213 23.83 15.09 -6.86
CA SER A 213 23.20 15.27 -8.17
C SER A 213 22.69 13.96 -8.82
N MET A 214 22.56 12.88 -8.04
CA MET A 214 22.06 11.57 -8.50
C MET A 214 20.81 11.71 -9.38
N THR A 215 20.83 11.04 -10.52
CA THR A 215 19.75 10.99 -11.50
C THR A 215 18.76 9.85 -11.21
N ILE A 216 17.57 9.91 -11.81
CA ILE A 216 16.58 8.81 -11.68
C ILE A 216 17.09 7.52 -12.32
N ASP A 217 17.84 7.61 -13.42
CA ASP A 217 18.36 6.41 -14.08
C ASP A 217 19.40 5.70 -13.21
N GLU A 218 20.29 6.44 -12.52
CA GLU A 218 21.18 5.87 -11.50
C GLU A 218 20.38 5.27 -10.34
N LEU A 219 19.30 5.95 -9.89
CA LEU A 219 18.44 5.44 -8.81
C LEU A 219 17.82 4.10 -9.17
N LEU A 220 17.32 3.95 -10.39
CA LEU A 220 16.71 2.70 -10.86
C LEU A 220 17.69 1.53 -10.94
N THR A 221 19.01 1.78 -11.02
CA THR A 221 20.00 0.70 -10.94
C THR A 221 20.15 0.14 -9.52
N ILE A 222 19.85 0.95 -8.50
CA ILE A 222 20.00 0.58 -7.07
C ILE A 222 18.65 0.15 -6.48
N MET A 223 17.58 0.86 -6.83
CA MET A 223 16.19 0.62 -6.43
C MET A 223 15.35 0.43 -7.70
N PRO A 224 15.22 -0.80 -8.22
CA PRO A 224 14.53 -1.06 -9.50
C PRO A 224 13.04 -0.71 -9.50
N GLY A 225 12.41 -0.62 -8.33
CA GLY A 225 11.00 -0.34 -8.19
C GLY A 225 10.47 -0.71 -6.80
N PRO A 226 9.14 -0.83 -6.64
CA PRO A 226 8.53 -1.22 -5.38
C PRO A 226 8.90 -2.66 -5.02
N ASP A 227 8.85 -2.99 -3.74
CA ASP A 227 9.02 -4.34 -3.21
C ASP A 227 7.91 -4.61 -2.20
N PHE A 228 6.97 -5.46 -2.60
CA PHE A 228 5.76 -5.72 -1.85
C PHE A 228 5.93 -6.89 -0.90
N PRO A 229 5.35 -6.82 0.30
CA PRO A 229 5.41 -7.92 1.25
C PRO A 229 4.76 -9.20 0.72
N THR A 230 3.77 -9.09 -0.17
CA THR A 230 3.09 -10.21 -0.83
C THR A 230 3.81 -10.72 -2.09
N GLY A 231 4.93 -10.12 -2.48
CA GLY A 231 5.68 -10.47 -3.70
C GLY A 231 4.99 -9.95 -4.97
N GLY A 232 4.75 -10.85 -5.91
CA GLY A 232 4.16 -10.58 -7.22
C GLY A 232 5.17 -10.11 -8.26
N ILE A 233 4.64 -9.78 -9.43
CA ILE A 233 5.39 -9.31 -10.60
C ILE A 233 4.90 -7.90 -10.93
N VAL A 234 5.81 -6.93 -10.91
CA VAL A 234 5.52 -5.57 -11.32
C VAL A 234 5.96 -5.36 -12.75
N GLN A 235 5.05 -4.86 -13.58
CA GLN A 235 5.29 -4.61 -15.00
C GLN A 235 5.19 -3.11 -15.31
N GLY A 236 6.07 -2.65 -16.20
CA GLY A 236 6.04 -1.30 -16.76
C GLY A 236 7.02 -0.33 -16.12
N ILE A 237 8.27 -0.33 -16.60
CA ILE A 237 9.35 0.53 -16.09
C ILE A 237 9.06 2.03 -16.23
N ASN A 238 8.33 2.43 -17.26
CA ASN A 238 7.99 3.85 -17.50
C ASN A 238 7.14 4.42 -16.36
N GLY A 239 6.19 3.64 -15.84
CA GLY A 239 5.35 4.05 -14.72
C GLY A 239 6.13 4.18 -13.42
N ILE A 240 7.12 3.29 -13.20
CA ILE A 240 8.06 3.39 -12.06
C ILE A 240 8.90 4.66 -12.19
N LYS A 241 9.49 4.91 -13.37
CA LYS A 241 10.33 6.07 -13.63
C LYS A 241 9.57 7.39 -13.43
N GLU A 242 8.33 7.47 -13.94
CA GLU A 242 7.46 8.64 -13.76
C GLU A 242 7.12 8.86 -12.28
N ALA A 243 6.77 7.79 -11.56
CA ALA A 243 6.50 7.85 -10.13
C ALA A 243 7.72 8.33 -9.34
N PHE A 244 8.90 7.78 -9.64
CA PHE A 244 10.13 8.14 -8.93
C PHE A 244 10.55 9.59 -9.20
N LEU A 245 10.26 10.10 -10.41
CA LEU A 245 10.55 11.48 -10.78
C LEU A 245 9.55 12.48 -10.18
N THR A 246 8.24 12.20 -10.25
CA THR A 246 7.19 13.21 -10.03
C THR A 246 6.33 12.98 -8.79
N GLY A 247 6.43 11.81 -8.16
CA GLY A 247 5.52 11.37 -7.11
C GLY A 247 4.21 10.75 -7.60
N ALA A 248 3.97 10.70 -8.92
CA ALA A 248 2.77 10.09 -9.50
C ALA A 248 3.14 9.17 -10.66
N GLY A 249 2.43 8.06 -10.79
CA GLY A 249 2.65 7.08 -11.84
C GLY A 249 1.75 5.87 -11.66
N THR A 250 1.62 5.04 -12.69
CA THR A 250 0.83 3.80 -12.61
C THR A 250 1.70 2.62 -12.99
N VAL A 251 1.66 1.57 -12.16
CA VAL A 251 2.34 0.31 -12.43
C VAL A 251 1.32 -0.82 -12.42
N VAL A 252 1.57 -1.85 -13.22
CA VAL A 252 0.76 -3.07 -13.22
C VAL A 252 1.38 -4.05 -12.24
N VAL A 253 0.59 -4.61 -11.33
CA VAL A 253 1.03 -5.64 -10.39
C VAL A 253 0.25 -6.91 -10.69
N LYS A 254 0.98 -7.98 -10.99
CA LYS A 254 0.45 -9.27 -11.42
C LYS A 254 0.82 -10.36 -10.40
N SER A 255 -0.06 -11.33 -10.25
CA SER A 255 0.17 -12.53 -9.45
C SER A 255 1.31 -13.38 -10.00
N LYS A 256 2.02 -14.09 -9.12
CA LYS A 256 2.98 -15.11 -9.55
C LYS A 256 2.25 -16.43 -9.77
N ILE A 257 2.44 -16.99 -10.95
CA ILE A 257 1.67 -18.12 -11.44
C ILE A 257 2.62 -19.20 -11.97
N SER A 258 2.32 -20.45 -11.66
CA SER A 258 2.95 -21.64 -12.24
C SER A 258 1.89 -22.58 -12.80
N TYR A 259 2.32 -23.51 -13.66
CA TYR A 259 1.47 -24.56 -14.21
C TYR A 259 1.90 -25.91 -13.68
N GLU A 260 0.93 -26.75 -13.34
CA GLU A 260 1.13 -28.14 -12.93
C GLU A 260 0.33 -29.08 -13.83
N ASP A 261 0.84 -30.29 -14.03
CA ASP A 261 0.08 -31.38 -14.64
C ASP A 261 -0.87 -31.99 -13.62
N PHE A 262 -2.14 -32.16 -14.01
CA PHE A 262 -3.17 -32.73 -13.16
C PHE A 262 -3.91 -33.84 -13.92
N GLY A 263 -3.78 -35.09 -13.46
CA GLY A 263 -4.44 -36.24 -14.09
C GLY A 263 -4.03 -36.49 -15.55
N ASP A 264 -4.81 -37.33 -16.24
CA ASP A 264 -4.55 -37.66 -17.65
C ASP A 264 -4.95 -36.50 -18.59
N ASN A 265 -3.96 -35.72 -18.97
CA ASN A 265 -4.05 -34.63 -19.96
C ASN A 265 -4.91 -33.43 -19.50
N GLN A 266 -4.90 -33.12 -18.19
CA GLN A 266 -5.41 -31.85 -17.66
C GLN A 266 -4.27 -31.03 -17.05
N LYS A 267 -4.50 -29.72 -16.98
CA LYS A 267 -3.56 -28.74 -16.46
C LYS A 267 -4.18 -28.03 -15.26
N ARG A 268 -3.33 -27.56 -14.37
CA ARG A 268 -3.70 -26.75 -13.21
C ARG A 268 -2.91 -25.45 -13.26
N ILE A 269 -3.60 -24.33 -13.07
CA ILE A 269 -2.97 -23.02 -12.83
C ILE A 269 -2.84 -22.87 -11.32
N VAL A 270 -1.63 -22.58 -10.85
CA VAL A 270 -1.32 -22.39 -9.43
C VAL A 270 -0.87 -20.96 -9.21
N VAL A 271 -1.58 -20.22 -8.38
CA VAL A 271 -1.19 -18.87 -7.94
C VAL A 271 -0.49 -18.99 -6.59
N THR A 272 0.75 -18.50 -6.51
CA THR A 272 1.58 -18.57 -5.29
C THR A 272 1.76 -17.23 -4.60
N GLU A 273 1.56 -16.12 -5.32
CA GLU A 273 1.67 -14.75 -4.81
C GLU A 273 0.57 -13.90 -5.46
N ILE A 274 -0.08 -13.02 -4.69
CA ILE A 274 -1.15 -12.13 -5.17
C ILE A 274 -0.71 -10.66 -5.11
N PRO A 275 -1.33 -9.75 -5.89
CA PRO A 275 -0.94 -8.35 -5.89
C PRO A 275 -1.15 -7.70 -4.51
N PHE A 276 -0.31 -6.71 -4.21
CA PHE A 276 -0.36 -6.02 -2.93
C PHE A 276 -1.72 -5.34 -2.70
N ASP A 277 -2.16 -5.32 -1.44
CA ASP A 277 -3.43 -4.70 -1.01
C ASP A 277 -4.70 -5.36 -1.60
N THR A 278 -4.59 -6.59 -2.11
CA THR A 278 -5.74 -7.39 -2.56
C THR A 278 -6.21 -8.35 -1.47
N ASN A 279 -7.47 -8.78 -1.57
CA ASN A 279 -8.07 -9.76 -0.67
C ASN A 279 -8.09 -11.13 -1.37
N LYS A 280 -7.42 -12.13 -0.75
CA LYS A 280 -7.28 -13.47 -1.34
C LYS A 280 -8.65 -14.14 -1.54
N GLN A 281 -9.46 -14.18 -0.49
CA GLN A 281 -10.77 -14.84 -0.52
C GLN A 281 -11.70 -14.22 -1.57
N LYS A 282 -11.80 -12.89 -1.64
CA LYS A 282 -12.59 -12.19 -2.67
C LYS A 282 -12.10 -12.48 -4.08
N THR A 283 -10.79 -12.63 -4.27
CA THR A 283 -10.21 -13.01 -5.56
C THR A 283 -10.67 -14.43 -5.95
N VAL A 284 -10.60 -15.38 -5.01
CA VAL A 284 -11.06 -16.77 -5.21
C VAL A 284 -12.56 -16.80 -5.51
N GLU A 285 -13.39 -16.10 -4.72
CA GLU A 285 -14.83 -15.97 -4.93
C GLU A 285 -15.15 -15.40 -6.31
N ARG A 286 -14.39 -14.38 -6.75
CA ARG A 286 -14.58 -13.76 -8.07
C ARG A 286 -14.26 -14.74 -9.21
N ILE A 287 -13.19 -15.52 -9.09
CA ILE A 287 -12.83 -16.55 -10.08
C ILE A 287 -13.92 -17.63 -10.12
N ASP A 288 -14.42 -18.06 -8.96
CA ASP A 288 -15.47 -19.07 -8.87
C ASP A 288 -16.79 -18.58 -9.49
N GLN A 289 -17.14 -17.31 -9.27
CA GLN A 289 -18.30 -16.68 -9.90
C GLN A 289 -18.18 -16.66 -11.43
N LEU A 290 -16.98 -16.36 -11.98
CA LEU A 290 -16.75 -16.39 -13.43
C LEU A 290 -16.93 -17.79 -14.03
N ARG A 291 -16.60 -18.84 -13.26
CA ARG A 291 -16.87 -20.25 -13.62
C ARG A 291 -18.38 -20.54 -13.59
N ILE A 292 -19.07 -20.18 -12.50
CA ILE A 292 -20.52 -20.42 -12.32
C ILE A 292 -21.34 -19.71 -13.41
N ASP A 293 -20.99 -18.47 -13.73
CA ASP A 293 -21.64 -17.66 -14.77
C ASP A 293 -21.33 -18.15 -16.20
N ARG A 294 -20.56 -19.24 -16.34
CA ARG A 294 -20.06 -19.79 -17.62
C ARG A 294 -19.38 -18.74 -18.50
N LYS A 295 -18.72 -17.74 -17.88
CA LYS A 295 -17.89 -16.76 -18.60
C LYS A 295 -16.56 -17.37 -19.03
N VAL A 296 -16.08 -18.35 -18.27
CA VAL A 296 -14.90 -19.16 -18.58
C VAL A 296 -15.25 -20.63 -18.40
N ASP A 297 -15.58 -21.31 -19.50
CA ASP A 297 -16.07 -22.70 -19.42
C ASP A 297 -14.93 -23.71 -19.20
N GLY A 298 -13.69 -23.36 -19.51
CA GLY A 298 -12.53 -24.25 -19.33
C GLY A 298 -12.09 -24.49 -17.89
N ILE A 299 -12.70 -23.83 -16.89
CA ILE A 299 -12.38 -24.03 -15.46
C ILE A 299 -13.26 -25.16 -14.90
N GLN A 300 -12.63 -26.18 -14.32
CA GLN A 300 -13.30 -27.29 -13.64
C GLN A 300 -13.61 -26.93 -12.18
N GLU A 301 -12.61 -26.48 -11.43
CA GLU A 301 -12.75 -26.16 -9.99
C GLU A 301 -11.72 -25.11 -9.58
N VAL A 302 -12.04 -24.34 -8.53
CA VAL A 302 -11.13 -23.41 -7.87
C VAL A 302 -11.05 -23.81 -6.40
N ARG A 303 -9.84 -23.99 -5.86
CA ARG A 303 -9.61 -24.31 -4.46
C ARG A 303 -8.53 -23.42 -3.86
N ASP A 304 -8.76 -22.99 -2.63
CA ASP A 304 -7.72 -22.39 -1.80
C ASP A 304 -7.02 -23.52 -1.01
N GLU A 305 -5.78 -23.81 -1.41
CA GLU A 305 -4.91 -24.81 -0.78
C GLU A 305 -3.81 -24.11 0.05
N SER A 306 -4.03 -22.84 0.43
CA SER A 306 -3.09 -22.10 1.28
C SER A 306 -3.03 -22.70 2.68
N ASP A 307 -1.81 -22.80 3.20
CA ASP A 307 -1.56 -23.33 4.54
C ASP A 307 -0.55 -22.44 5.30
N ARG A 308 0.05 -22.96 6.38
CA ARG A 308 1.08 -22.24 7.13
C ARG A 308 2.41 -22.11 6.37
N GLN A 309 2.62 -22.89 5.32
CA GLN A 309 3.85 -22.90 4.52
C GLN A 309 3.79 -21.91 3.35
N GLY A 310 2.59 -21.53 2.89
CA GLY A 310 2.46 -20.48 1.89
C GLY A 310 1.07 -20.30 1.30
N LEU A 311 0.94 -19.26 0.48
CA LEU A 311 -0.26 -19.01 -0.32
C LEU A 311 -0.29 -19.94 -1.53
N ARG A 312 -1.42 -20.60 -1.75
CA ARG A 312 -1.61 -21.47 -2.92
C ARG A 312 -3.07 -21.52 -3.36
N ILE A 313 -3.39 -20.89 -4.48
CA ILE A 313 -4.71 -21.01 -5.11
C ILE A 313 -4.59 -21.96 -6.30
N ALA A 314 -5.33 -23.06 -6.28
CA ALA A 314 -5.37 -24.06 -7.34
C ALA A 314 -6.59 -23.86 -8.23
N ILE A 315 -6.37 -23.70 -9.53
CA ILE A 315 -7.42 -23.58 -10.55
C ILE A 315 -7.28 -24.77 -11.49
N ASP A 316 -8.16 -25.75 -11.33
CA ASP A 316 -8.21 -26.94 -12.16
C ASP A 316 -8.90 -26.66 -13.48
N LEU A 317 -8.27 -27.07 -14.58
CA LEU A 317 -8.81 -26.88 -15.92
C LEU A 317 -9.43 -28.18 -16.45
N LYS A 318 -10.49 -28.03 -17.25
CA LYS A 318 -11.06 -29.13 -18.02
C LYS A 318 -10.06 -29.65 -19.06
N LYS A 319 -10.19 -30.92 -19.44
CA LYS A 319 -9.34 -31.56 -20.45
C LYS A 319 -9.40 -30.81 -21.80
N GLY A 320 -8.24 -30.39 -22.30
CA GLY A 320 -8.13 -29.67 -23.58
C GLY A 320 -8.55 -28.20 -23.55
N ALA A 321 -8.69 -27.60 -22.36
CA ALA A 321 -8.89 -26.16 -22.21
C ALA A 321 -7.59 -25.38 -22.57
N ASN A 322 -7.72 -24.17 -23.11
CA ASN A 322 -6.58 -23.31 -23.40
C ASN A 322 -6.14 -22.54 -22.15
N GLU A 323 -5.08 -23.01 -21.48
CA GLU A 323 -4.60 -22.46 -20.22
C GLU A 323 -4.13 -21.01 -20.32
N ALA A 324 -3.54 -20.61 -21.45
CA ALA A 324 -3.03 -19.25 -21.66
C ALA A 324 -4.18 -18.24 -21.83
N ALA A 325 -5.20 -18.59 -22.62
CA ALA A 325 -6.37 -17.75 -22.81
C ALA A 325 -7.15 -17.57 -21.51
N ILE A 326 -7.37 -18.66 -20.76
CA ILE A 326 -8.03 -18.63 -19.45
C ILE A 326 -7.26 -17.73 -18.49
N LEU A 327 -5.94 -17.91 -18.39
CA LEU A 327 -5.14 -17.07 -17.51
C LEU A 327 -5.25 -15.58 -17.88
N ASN A 328 -5.13 -15.24 -19.16
CA ASN A 328 -5.25 -13.85 -19.62
C ASN A 328 -6.62 -13.26 -19.28
N TYR A 329 -7.69 -14.03 -19.42
CA TYR A 329 -9.02 -13.60 -19.03
C TYR A 329 -9.14 -13.38 -17.53
N LEU A 330 -8.60 -14.28 -16.71
CA LEU A 330 -8.61 -14.12 -15.26
C LEU A 330 -7.81 -12.87 -14.84
N LEU A 331 -6.61 -12.66 -15.39
CA LEU A 331 -5.82 -11.46 -15.12
C LEU A 331 -6.58 -10.17 -15.45
N LYS A 332 -7.35 -10.14 -16.55
CA LYS A 332 -8.09 -8.95 -16.96
C LYS A 332 -9.35 -8.67 -16.12
N ASN A 333 -9.96 -9.71 -15.55
CA ASN A 333 -11.31 -9.63 -14.95
C ASN A 333 -11.35 -9.92 -13.43
N THR A 334 -10.18 -10.11 -12.80
CA THR A 334 -10.03 -10.41 -11.37
C THR A 334 -8.86 -9.63 -10.79
N ASP A 335 -8.73 -9.65 -9.45
CA ASP A 335 -7.62 -9.01 -8.73
C ASP A 335 -6.29 -9.79 -8.84
N LEU A 336 -6.20 -10.83 -9.69
CA LEU A 336 -4.92 -11.46 -10.02
C LEU A 336 -3.97 -10.49 -10.75
N GLN A 337 -4.49 -9.41 -11.34
CA GLN A 337 -3.71 -8.29 -11.84
C GLN A 337 -4.42 -6.97 -11.50
N VAL A 338 -3.68 -6.01 -10.95
CA VAL A 338 -4.21 -4.69 -10.56
C VAL A 338 -3.33 -3.56 -11.08
N ASN A 339 -3.95 -2.40 -11.30
CA ASN A 339 -3.23 -1.17 -11.61
C ASN A 339 -3.00 -0.39 -10.32
N LEU A 340 -1.76 -0.35 -9.85
CA LEU A 340 -1.38 0.39 -8.66
C LEU A 340 -0.95 1.81 -9.04
N LYS A 341 -1.58 2.80 -8.41
CA LYS A 341 -1.34 4.22 -8.68
C LYS A 341 -0.50 4.83 -7.58
N TYR A 342 0.73 5.21 -7.90
CA TYR A 342 1.56 6.04 -7.05
C TYR A 342 0.92 7.42 -6.92
N ASN A 343 0.85 7.91 -5.70
CA ASN A 343 0.50 9.28 -5.40
C ASN A 343 1.19 9.68 -4.08
N MET A 344 2.45 10.07 -4.18
CA MET A 344 3.34 10.27 -3.04
C MET A 344 3.18 11.67 -2.44
N VAL A 345 2.00 11.91 -1.87
CA VAL A 345 1.70 13.13 -1.13
C VAL A 345 2.12 12.96 0.32
N VAL A 346 2.91 13.90 0.83
CA VAL A 346 3.49 13.89 2.18
C VAL A 346 3.41 15.27 2.80
N ILE A 347 3.53 15.36 4.12
CA ILE A 347 3.71 16.64 4.82
C ILE A 347 5.19 16.98 4.84
N ARG A 348 5.55 18.12 4.25
CA ARG A 348 6.86 18.76 4.35
C ARG A 348 6.67 20.18 4.85
N ASN A 349 7.41 20.60 5.87
CA ASN A 349 7.30 21.95 6.45
C ASN A 349 5.85 22.37 6.74
N GLN A 350 5.07 21.45 7.33
CA GLN A 350 3.65 21.61 7.66
C GLN A 350 2.71 21.82 6.46
N ARG A 351 3.11 21.47 5.24
CA ARG A 351 2.28 21.59 4.03
C ARG A 351 2.25 20.28 3.25
N PRO A 352 1.11 19.92 2.63
CA PRO A 352 1.05 18.78 1.74
C PRO A 352 1.79 19.09 0.43
N GLU A 353 2.72 18.23 0.06
CA GLU A 353 3.48 18.30 -1.19
C GLU A 353 3.51 16.92 -1.84
N ARG A 354 3.48 16.87 -3.19
CA ARG A 354 3.72 15.64 -3.94
C ARG A 354 5.19 15.59 -4.35
N LEU A 355 5.91 14.57 -3.91
CA LEU A 355 7.36 14.48 -4.07
C LEU A 355 7.76 13.21 -4.83
N GLY A 356 8.80 13.31 -5.65
CA GLY A 356 9.53 12.15 -6.20
C GLY A 356 10.45 11.50 -5.15
N VAL A 357 10.99 10.32 -5.47
CA VAL A 357 11.84 9.54 -4.53
C VAL A 357 13.10 10.32 -4.15
N LEU A 358 13.78 10.96 -5.10
CA LEU A 358 15.00 11.74 -4.79
C LEU A 358 14.73 12.86 -3.79
N GLN A 359 13.60 13.55 -3.92
CA GLN A 359 13.20 14.62 -2.99
C GLN A 359 12.85 14.08 -1.59
N ILE A 360 12.27 12.88 -1.52
CA ILE A 360 12.02 12.18 -0.26
C ILE A 360 13.34 11.80 0.41
N LEU A 361 14.31 11.27 -0.36
CA LEU A 361 15.64 10.94 0.15
C LEU A 361 16.38 12.20 0.65
N ASP A 362 16.29 13.31 -0.07
CA ASP A 362 16.87 14.59 0.36
C ASP A 362 16.28 15.03 1.72
N ALA A 363 14.95 14.99 1.85
CA ALA A 363 14.27 15.35 3.10
C ALA A 363 14.63 14.41 4.27
N TYR A 364 14.81 13.12 3.99
CA TYR A 364 15.29 12.16 4.98
C TYR A 364 16.73 12.43 5.41
N ILE A 365 17.63 12.69 4.47
CA ILE A 365 19.04 13.00 4.75
C ILE A 365 19.15 14.28 5.57
N ASP A 366 18.39 15.31 5.23
CA ASP A 366 18.39 16.56 6.00
C ASP A 366 17.87 16.36 7.43
N HIS A 367 16.80 15.57 7.60
CA HIS A 367 16.34 15.18 8.94
C HIS A 367 17.40 14.41 9.74
N GLN A 368 18.12 13.48 9.10
CA GLN A 368 19.22 12.78 9.76
C GLN A 368 20.37 13.72 10.13
N LYS A 369 20.66 14.75 9.33
CA LYS A 369 21.65 15.77 9.71
C LYS A 369 21.24 16.49 11.00
N ASP A 370 19.97 16.89 11.10
CA ASP A 370 19.44 17.53 12.30
C ASP A 370 19.51 16.60 13.52
N VAL A 371 19.06 15.35 13.38
CA VAL A 371 19.08 14.34 14.44
C VAL A 371 20.51 14.10 14.95
N ILE A 372 21.47 13.87 14.05
CA ILE A 372 22.86 13.59 14.43
C ILE A 372 23.54 14.85 15.00
N THR A 373 23.25 16.04 14.48
CA THR A 373 23.74 17.30 15.04
C THR A 373 23.24 17.50 16.47
N ASN A 374 21.93 17.35 16.69
CA ASN A 374 21.32 17.51 18.01
C ASN A 374 21.83 16.47 19.01
N ARG A 375 21.93 15.20 18.59
CA ARG A 375 22.52 14.13 19.41
C ARG A 375 23.97 14.47 19.79
N THR A 376 24.76 14.92 18.83
CA THR A 376 26.18 15.23 19.04
C THR A 376 26.34 16.44 19.96
N ASN A 377 25.50 17.47 19.83
CA ASN A 377 25.46 18.60 20.77
C ASN A 377 25.07 18.15 22.19
N TYR A 378 24.09 17.27 22.34
CA TYR A 378 23.71 16.71 23.64
C TYR A 378 24.86 15.94 24.28
N LEU A 379 25.52 15.07 23.51
CA LEU A 379 26.68 14.28 23.99
C LEU A 379 27.88 15.18 24.31
N LEU A 380 28.12 16.22 23.50
CA LEU A 380 29.17 17.22 23.74
C LEU A 380 28.92 17.97 25.04
N GLN A 381 27.73 18.50 25.25
CA GLN A 381 27.38 19.22 26.48
C GLN A 381 27.53 18.30 27.71
N LYS A 382 27.05 17.05 27.61
CA LYS A 382 27.18 16.06 28.69
C LYS A 382 28.64 15.73 28.99
N ALA A 383 29.47 15.60 27.97
CA ALA A 383 30.90 15.33 28.12
C ALA A 383 31.65 16.53 28.72
N GLN A 384 31.36 17.75 28.27
CA GLN A 384 31.94 18.99 28.81
C GLN A 384 31.53 19.21 30.27
N ASP A 385 30.25 19.02 30.59
CA ASP A 385 29.74 19.09 31.96
C ASP A 385 30.45 18.08 32.87
N ARG A 386 30.65 16.85 32.39
CA ARG A 386 31.36 15.83 33.16
C ARG A 386 32.84 16.14 33.30
N LEU A 387 33.50 16.57 32.23
CA LEU A 387 34.91 16.95 32.22
C LEU A 387 35.17 18.06 33.24
N HIS A 388 34.31 19.08 33.28
CA HIS A 388 34.38 20.19 34.25
C HIS A 388 34.37 19.69 35.70
N ILE A 389 33.56 18.68 36.02
CA ILE A 389 33.55 18.07 37.36
C ILE A 389 34.84 17.27 37.61
N VAL A 390 35.26 16.44 36.65
CA VAL A 390 36.48 15.62 36.76
C VAL A 390 37.73 16.50 36.97
N GLU A 391 37.84 17.62 36.28
CA GLU A 391 38.93 18.58 36.47
C GLU A 391 38.92 19.20 37.87
N GLY A 392 37.74 19.50 38.41
CA GLY A 392 37.59 19.95 39.80
C GLY A 392 38.05 18.89 40.82
N LEU A 393 37.69 17.62 40.60
CA LEU A 393 38.11 16.51 41.46
C LEU A 393 39.63 16.28 41.38
N ILE A 394 40.22 16.27 40.19
CA ILE A 394 41.67 16.15 40.00
C ILE A 394 42.41 17.30 40.67
N LYS A 395 41.94 18.54 40.50
CA LYS A 395 42.49 19.71 41.19
C LYS A 395 42.39 19.54 42.71
N MET A 396 41.25 19.11 43.23
CA MET A 396 41.07 18.87 44.66
C MET A 396 42.06 17.83 45.22
N VAL A 397 42.34 16.75 44.48
CA VAL A 397 43.33 15.73 44.90
C VAL A 397 44.71 16.35 45.12
N SER A 398 45.10 17.35 44.33
CA SER A 398 46.41 18.02 44.50
C SER A 398 46.51 18.93 45.74
N ILE A 399 45.37 19.32 46.33
CA ILE A 399 45.26 20.21 47.50
C ILE A 399 44.36 19.59 48.59
N LEU A 400 44.38 18.27 48.70
CA LEU A 400 43.40 17.50 49.48
C LEU A 400 43.32 17.94 50.95
N ASP A 401 44.47 18.09 51.62
CA ASP A 401 44.51 18.44 53.04
C ASP A 401 43.93 19.85 53.31
N GLU A 402 44.18 20.81 52.43
CA GLU A 402 43.66 22.18 52.53
C GLU A 402 42.15 22.23 52.30
N VAL A 403 41.66 21.41 51.35
CA VAL A 403 40.23 21.24 51.08
C VAL A 403 39.54 20.59 52.28
N ILE A 404 40.09 19.51 52.85
CA ILE A 404 39.53 18.85 54.04
C ILE A 404 39.51 19.83 55.22
N LYS A 405 40.59 20.58 55.45
CA LYS A 405 40.65 21.58 56.51
C LYS A 405 39.56 22.64 56.34
N THR A 406 39.41 23.17 55.13
CA THR A 406 38.39 24.17 54.81
C THR A 406 36.97 23.63 55.04
N ILE A 407 36.70 22.39 54.65
CA ILE A 407 35.39 21.75 54.89
C ILE A 407 35.15 21.51 56.39
N ARG A 408 36.16 21.11 57.16
CA ARG A 408 36.05 20.90 58.61
C ARG A 408 35.85 22.19 59.40
N GLU A 409 36.38 23.31 58.92
CA GLU A 409 36.20 24.65 59.51
C GLU A 409 34.85 25.27 59.14
N SER A 410 34.16 24.73 58.13
CA SER A 410 32.87 25.21 57.68
C SER A 410 31.70 24.77 58.57
N LYS A 411 30.67 25.61 58.63
CA LYS A 411 29.49 25.40 59.50
C LYS A 411 28.52 24.35 58.97
N ASN A 412 28.38 24.27 57.64
CA ASN A 412 27.46 23.35 56.97
C ASN A 412 27.86 23.18 55.49
N LYS A 413 27.08 22.40 54.73
CA LYS A 413 27.32 22.12 53.32
C LYS A 413 27.37 23.38 52.44
N ALA A 414 26.45 24.33 52.65
CA ALA A 414 26.40 25.56 51.86
C ALA A 414 27.63 26.42 52.12
N ASP A 415 27.97 26.62 53.39
CA ASP A 415 29.17 27.36 53.81
C ASP A 415 30.48 26.69 53.30
N SER A 416 30.51 25.35 53.27
CA SER A 416 31.63 24.60 52.69
C SER A 416 31.79 24.89 51.20
N LYS A 417 30.69 24.94 50.44
CA LYS A 417 30.74 25.27 49.00
C LYS A 417 31.26 26.68 48.77
N ASP A 418 30.72 27.66 49.49
CA ASP A 418 31.09 29.07 49.33
C ASP A 418 32.58 29.29 49.67
N ASN A 419 33.09 28.61 50.69
CA ASN A 419 34.51 28.63 51.03
C ASN A 419 35.39 27.95 49.97
N LEU A 420 34.96 26.83 49.39
CA LEU A 420 35.71 26.18 48.31
C LEU A 420 35.75 27.02 47.03
N VAL A 421 34.64 27.69 46.70
CA VAL A 421 34.55 28.61 45.56
C VAL A 421 35.47 29.81 45.78
N SER A 422 35.41 30.45 46.96
CA SER A 422 36.17 31.66 47.25
C SER A 422 37.67 31.42 47.44
N LYS A 423 38.07 30.36 48.17
CA LYS A 423 39.48 30.10 48.50
C LYS A 423 40.26 29.40 47.38
N PHE A 424 39.62 28.48 46.66
CA PHE A 424 40.31 27.62 45.69
C PHE A 424 39.84 27.84 44.25
N ALA A 425 38.95 28.81 44.00
CA ALA A 425 38.41 29.11 42.68
C ALA A 425 37.78 27.88 42.00
N PHE A 426 37.07 27.05 42.77
CA PHE A 426 36.20 26.03 42.20
C PHE A 426 34.92 26.68 41.70
N SER A 427 34.30 26.12 40.66
CA SER A 427 32.93 26.52 40.31
C SER A 427 31.95 25.99 41.35
N GLU A 428 30.74 26.54 41.40
CA GLU A 428 29.69 26.02 42.30
C GLU A 428 29.40 24.51 42.07
N ARG A 429 29.29 24.10 40.80
CA ARG A 429 29.13 22.68 40.42
C ARG A 429 30.28 21.78 40.89
N GLN A 430 31.53 22.23 40.78
CA GLN A 430 32.71 21.50 41.27
C GLN A 430 32.70 21.41 42.79
N ALA A 431 32.44 22.51 43.49
CA ALA A 431 32.35 22.54 44.95
C ALA A 431 31.25 21.60 45.48
N GLU A 432 30.08 21.57 44.82
CA GLU A 432 29.01 20.61 45.13
C GLU A 432 29.49 19.16 44.98
N ALA A 433 30.18 18.83 43.88
CA ALA A 433 30.71 17.49 43.65
C ALA A 433 31.79 17.09 44.67
N ILE A 434 32.66 18.02 45.08
CA ILE A 434 33.70 17.80 46.09
C ILE A 434 33.07 17.52 47.46
N VAL A 435 32.12 18.35 47.89
CA VAL A 435 31.49 18.21 49.22
C VAL A 435 30.60 16.97 49.32
N THR A 436 30.08 16.47 48.19
CA THR A 436 29.27 15.24 48.13
C THR A 436 30.07 13.97 47.86
N MET A 437 31.40 14.09 47.67
CA MET A 437 32.27 12.97 47.38
C MET A 437 32.41 12.03 48.59
N GLN A 438 32.43 10.72 48.33
CA GLN A 438 32.63 9.69 49.35
C GLN A 438 34.12 9.47 49.61
N LEU A 439 34.51 9.28 50.88
CA LEU A 439 35.93 9.19 51.29
C LEU A 439 36.75 8.12 50.56
N TYR A 440 36.16 6.98 50.18
CA TYR A 440 36.91 5.93 49.47
C TYR A 440 37.42 6.38 48.09
N ARG A 441 36.79 7.40 47.48
CA ARG A 441 37.21 7.98 46.18
C ARG A 441 38.56 8.67 46.20
N LEU A 442 39.18 8.77 47.38
CA LEU A 442 40.54 9.28 47.60
C LEU A 442 41.61 8.20 47.39
N SER A 443 41.23 6.96 47.07
CA SER A 443 42.19 5.89 46.78
C SER A 443 43.03 6.22 45.53
N ASN A 444 44.30 5.80 45.49
CA ASN A 444 45.16 6.01 44.31
C ASN A 444 44.55 5.41 43.02
N THR A 445 43.80 4.31 43.16
CA THR A 445 43.11 3.66 42.04
C THR A 445 41.99 4.56 41.49
N ASP A 446 41.18 5.17 42.37
CA ASP A 446 40.12 6.10 41.95
C ASP A 446 40.70 7.38 41.32
N VAL A 447 41.82 7.90 41.84
CA VAL A 447 42.51 9.05 41.26
C VAL A 447 43.01 8.72 39.85
N THR A 448 43.61 7.55 39.65
CA THR A 448 44.06 7.11 38.32
C THR A 448 42.87 6.99 37.36
N ALA A 449 41.76 6.42 37.82
CA ALA A 449 40.52 6.33 37.03
C ALA A 449 39.97 7.71 36.62
N LEU A 450 40.12 8.76 37.45
CA LEU A 450 39.73 10.12 37.09
C LEU A 450 40.60 10.69 35.96
N TYR A 451 41.90 10.42 35.94
CA TYR A 451 42.78 10.83 34.84
C TYR A 451 42.44 10.09 33.55
N GLU A 452 42.20 8.78 33.61
CA GLU A 452 41.75 7.99 32.46
C GLU A 452 40.40 8.48 31.92
N GLU A 453 39.45 8.78 32.82
CA GLU A 453 38.16 9.35 32.47
C GLU A 453 38.32 10.72 31.79
N LYS A 454 39.20 11.58 32.30
CA LYS A 454 39.52 12.89 31.70
C LYS A 454 40.02 12.74 30.27
N GLU A 455 40.99 11.86 30.03
CA GLU A 455 41.55 11.60 28.69
C GLU A 455 40.48 11.08 27.73
N ALA A 456 39.62 10.16 28.18
CA ALA A 456 38.52 9.64 27.38
C ALA A 456 37.48 10.71 27.02
N LEU A 457 37.13 11.58 27.98
CA LEU A 457 36.22 12.72 27.77
C LEU A 457 36.81 13.73 26.78
N ASN A 458 38.09 14.10 26.93
CA ASN A 458 38.79 14.98 26.00
C ASN A 458 38.78 14.42 24.58
N LYS A 459 39.07 13.12 24.42
CA LYS A 459 39.01 12.45 23.12
C LYS A 459 37.62 12.51 22.51
N SER A 460 36.58 12.23 23.32
CA SER A 460 35.19 12.29 22.89
C SER A 460 34.78 13.71 22.48
N ILE A 461 35.17 14.72 23.24
CA ILE A 461 34.90 16.14 22.94
C ILE A 461 35.56 16.56 21.63
N VAL A 462 36.81 16.15 21.38
CA VAL A 462 37.49 16.40 20.10
C VAL A 462 36.75 15.73 18.94
N GLU A 463 36.29 14.49 19.13
CA GLU A 463 35.51 13.77 18.12
C GLU A 463 34.15 14.44 17.84
N TYR A 464 33.40 14.82 18.88
CA TYR A 464 32.11 15.49 18.74
C TYR A 464 32.26 16.85 18.04
N ASN A 465 33.24 17.67 18.44
CA ASN A 465 33.53 18.92 17.74
C ASN A 465 33.96 18.69 16.28
N ALA A 466 34.71 17.62 16.01
CA ALA A 466 35.08 17.27 14.65
C ALA A 466 33.87 16.87 13.79
N ILE A 467 32.87 16.20 14.37
CA ILE A 467 31.61 15.86 13.69
C ILE A 467 30.80 17.14 13.41
N LEU A 468 30.64 18.01 14.41
CA LEU A 468 29.84 19.24 14.30
C LEU A 468 30.44 20.27 13.33
N ASN A 469 31.78 20.33 13.25
CA ASN A 469 32.48 21.29 12.39
C ASN A 469 32.72 20.78 10.96
N SER A 470 32.23 19.59 10.59
CA SER A 470 32.48 19.02 9.26
C SER A 470 31.31 18.19 8.76
N ASP A 471 30.58 18.73 7.79
CA ASP A 471 29.50 18.04 7.08
C ASP A 471 29.94 16.67 6.56
N LYS A 472 31.17 16.55 6.05
CA LYS A 472 31.71 15.28 5.56
C LYS A 472 31.84 14.23 6.68
N LYS A 473 32.25 14.62 7.89
CA LYS A 473 32.35 13.70 9.04
C LYS A 473 30.96 13.33 9.55
N LEU A 474 30.05 14.30 9.62
CA LEU A 474 28.66 14.06 9.99
C LEU A 474 27.98 13.08 9.03
N LEU A 475 28.08 13.30 7.71
CA LEU A 475 27.55 12.39 6.70
C LEU A 475 28.19 10.99 6.79
N LYS A 476 29.48 10.90 7.16
CA LYS A 476 30.14 9.61 7.40
C LYS A 476 29.49 8.85 8.57
N VAL A 477 29.12 9.54 9.65
CA VAL A 477 28.40 8.93 10.78
C VAL A 477 27.04 8.40 10.32
N ILE A 478 26.28 9.21 9.58
CA ILE A 478 24.97 8.80 9.03
C ILE A 478 25.12 7.54 8.18
N LYS A 479 26.07 7.51 7.24
CA LYS A 479 26.31 6.34 6.39
C LYS A 479 26.69 5.10 7.21
N GLN A 480 27.53 5.24 8.23
CA GLN A 480 27.93 4.13 9.07
C GLN A 480 26.74 3.53 9.82
N GLU A 481 25.88 4.38 10.41
CA GLU A 481 24.67 3.91 11.11
C GLU A 481 23.69 3.21 10.17
N LEU A 482 23.50 3.73 8.96
CA LEU A 482 22.68 3.10 7.93
C LEU A 482 23.22 1.71 7.55
N VAL A 483 24.54 1.58 7.35
CA VAL A 483 25.20 0.31 7.03
C VAL A 483 25.04 -0.69 8.18
N ASP A 484 25.21 -0.26 9.42
CA ASP A 484 25.12 -1.15 10.57
C ASP A 484 23.68 -1.61 10.83
N MET A 485 22.69 -0.73 10.65
CA MET A 485 21.28 -1.10 10.71
C MET A 485 20.88 -2.06 9.57
N LYS A 486 21.36 -1.83 8.34
CA LYS A 486 21.13 -2.73 7.19
C LYS A 486 21.54 -4.18 7.49
N LYS A 487 22.65 -4.39 8.21
CA LYS A 487 23.12 -5.73 8.61
C LYS A 487 22.16 -6.42 9.59
N ASN A 488 21.45 -5.65 10.40
CA ASN A 488 20.59 -6.16 11.45
C ASN A 488 19.15 -6.44 10.98
N ILE A 489 18.70 -5.81 9.87
CA ILE A 489 17.36 -6.02 9.30
C ILE A 489 17.49 -6.60 7.89
N VAL A 490 17.40 -7.92 7.78
CA VAL A 490 17.53 -8.64 6.51
C VAL A 490 16.19 -8.68 5.79
N THR A 491 16.14 -8.11 4.59
CA THR A 491 14.93 -8.03 3.75
C THR A 491 15.30 -8.39 2.31
N PRO A 492 15.32 -9.69 1.94
CA PRO A 492 15.53 -10.06 0.55
C PRO A 492 14.36 -9.53 -0.29
N ARG A 493 14.67 -9.13 -1.53
CA ARG A 493 13.65 -8.69 -2.49
C ARG A 493 12.65 -9.81 -2.74
N ARG A 494 11.36 -9.49 -2.70
CA ARG A 494 10.26 -10.45 -2.91
C ARG A 494 9.62 -10.26 -4.28
N THR A 495 9.46 -9.02 -4.70
CA THR A 495 8.77 -8.66 -5.95
C THR A 495 9.71 -8.69 -7.15
N GLU A 496 9.28 -9.37 -8.22
CA GLU A 496 9.97 -9.37 -9.52
C GLU A 496 9.61 -8.12 -10.33
N ILE A 497 10.60 -7.51 -11.00
CA ILE A 497 10.37 -6.38 -11.92
C ILE A 497 10.54 -6.85 -13.37
N GLN A 498 9.52 -6.58 -14.19
CA GLN A 498 9.55 -6.78 -15.63
C GLN A 498 9.37 -5.44 -16.34
N HIS A 499 10.24 -5.15 -17.30
CA HIS A 499 10.28 -3.83 -17.94
C HIS A 499 9.06 -3.56 -18.82
N GLU A 500 8.59 -4.58 -19.54
CA GLU A 500 7.49 -4.50 -20.48
C GLU A 500 6.16 -4.95 -19.84
N ILE A 501 5.08 -4.32 -20.26
CA ILE A 501 3.72 -4.71 -19.89
C ILE A 501 3.27 -5.82 -20.84
N SER A 502 2.78 -6.93 -20.29
CA SER A 502 2.25 -8.01 -21.13
C SER A 502 0.95 -7.60 -21.82
N ASP A 503 0.88 -7.75 -23.15
CA ASP A 503 -0.35 -7.59 -23.89
C ASP A 503 -1.28 -8.78 -23.65
N LEU A 504 -2.39 -8.52 -22.95
CA LEU A 504 -3.44 -9.52 -22.71
C LEU A 504 -4.44 -9.52 -23.86
N THR A 505 -4.08 -10.15 -24.98
CA THR A 505 -5.03 -10.45 -26.06
C THR A 505 -5.88 -11.65 -25.66
N ILE A 506 -7.21 -11.49 -25.73
CA ILE A 506 -8.16 -12.56 -25.42
C ILE A 506 -9.17 -12.63 -26.56
N ASP A 507 -9.24 -13.78 -27.22
CA ASP A 507 -10.40 -14.16 -28.02
C ASP A 507 -11.36 -14.96 -27.12
N GLU A 508 -12.64 -14.58 -27.07
CA GLU A 508 -13.63 -15.30 -26.28
C GLU A 508 -13.81 -16.76 -26.74
N GLN A 509 -13.53 -17.05 -28.03
CA GLN A 509 -13.60 -18.41 -28.57
C GLN A 509 -12.57 -19.34 -27.92
N ASP A 510 -11.39 -18.82 -27.54
CA ASP A 510 -10.32 -19.60 -26.93
C ASP A 510 -10.65 -20.03 -25.49
N LEU A 511 -11.63 -19.39 -24.85
CA LEU A 511 -12.05 -19.69 -23.47
C LEU A 511 -13.02 -20.88 -23.37
N ILE A 512 -13.44 -21.41 -24.52
CA ILE A 512 -14.56 -22.32 -24.64
C ILE A 512 -14.06 -23.68 -25.05
N GLN A 513 -14.53 -24.70 -24.33
CA GLN A 513 -14.19 -26.07 -24.68
C GLN A 513 -14.88 -26.45 -25.99
N LYS A 514 -14.14 -27.10 -26.88
CA LYS A 514 -14.68 -27.63 -28.11
C LYS A 514 -15.57 -28.84 -27.81
N GLU A 515 -16.88 -28.67 -27.96
CA GLU A 515 -17.89 -29.71 -27.75
C GLU A 515 -18.80 -29.83 -28.97
N GLN A 516 -19.32 -31.04 -29.20
CA GLN A 516 -20.34 -31.27 -30.22
C GLN A 516 -21.73 -31.05 -29.65
N ASN A 517 -22.56 -30.33 -30.39
CA ASN A 517 -23.93 -29.98 -30.05
C ASN A 517 -24.84 -30.18 -31.26
N TYR A 518 -26.14 -30.32 -31.02
CA TYR A 518 -27.16 -30.21 -32.05
C TYR A 518 -27.71 -28.78 -32.05
N PHE A 519 -27.74 -28.15 -33.21
CA PHE A 519 -28.21 -26.77 -33.37
C PHE A 519 -29.42 -26.72 -34.28
N VAL A 520 -30.38 -25.87 -33.91
CA VAL A 520 -31.58 -25.60 -34.71
C VAL A 520 -31.76 -24.09 -34.84
N ALA A 521 -32.00 -23.64 -36.06
CA ALA A 521 -32.40 -22.27 -36.36
C ALA A 521 -33.70 -22.25 -37.15
N THR A 522 -34.62 -21.37 -36.78
CA THR A 522 -35.92 -21.20 -37.46
C THR A 522 -35.99 -19.93 -38.29
N ARG A 523 -36.97 -19.85 -39.18
CA ARG A 523 -37.21 -18.73 -40.09
C ARG A 523 -37.54 -17.45 -39.34
N ASP A 524 -38.36 -17.53 -38.29
CA ASP A 524 -38.67 -16.36 -37.47
C ASP A 524 -37.50 -15.93 -36.58
N GLY A 525 -36.42 -16.71 -36.46
CA GLY A 525 -35.23 -16.32 -35.71
C GLY A 525 -35.13 -16.91 -34.29
N TYR A 526 -35.74 -18.08 -34.04
CA TYR A 526 -35.50 -18.83 -32.80
C TYR A 526 -34.30 -19.77 -32.99
N LEU A 527 -33.38 -19.72 -32.03
CA LEU A 527 -32.14 -20.49 -32.02
C LEU A 527 -32.11 -21.44 -30.83
N LYS A 528 -31.70 -22.68 -31.07
CA LYS A 528 -31.50 -23.70 -30.03
C LYS A 528 -30.12 -24.29 -30.14
N ARG A 529 -29.38 -24.30 -29.04
CA ARG A 529 -28.22 -25.16 -28.86
C ARG A 529 -28.59 -26.26 -27.88
N VAL A 530 -28.42 -27.51 -28.29
CA VAL A 530 -28.81 -28.68 -27.49
C VAL A 530 -27.60 -29.60 -27.41
N SER A 531 -27.18 -29.99 -26.21
CA SER A 531 -26.13 -30.99 -26.05
C SER A 531 -26.54 -32.33 -26.69
N ILE A 532 -25.59 -33.06 -27.28
CA ILE A 532 -25.87 -34.36 -27.95
C ILE A 532 -26.57 -35.34 -27.00
N LYS A 533 -26.25 -35.29 -25.70
CA LYS A 533 -26.95 -36.07 -24.68
C LYS A 533 -28.45 -35.77 -24.63
N ASN A 534 -28.84 -34.48 -24.61
CA ASN A 534 -30.25 -34.08 -24.60
C ASN A 534 -30.96 -34.40 -25.91
N TYR A 535 -30.28 -34.24 -27.04
CA TYR A 535 -30.81 -34.62 -28.35
C TYR A 535 -31.11 -36.13 -28.44
N ASN A 536 -30.20 -36.97 -27.94
CA ASN A 536 -30.37 -38.42 -27.92
C ASN A 536 -31.49 -38.89 -26.98
N LEU A 537 -31.79 -38.13 -25.91
CA LEU A 537 -32.92 -38.42 -25.01
C LEU A 537 -34.27 -38.17 -25.67
N SER A 538 -34.38 -37.15 -26.52
CA SER A 538 -35.63 -36.84 -27.22
C SER A 538 -35.37 -36.08 -28.51
N LYS A 539 -35.79 -36.68 -29.63
CA LYS A 539 -35.74 -36.06 -30.95
C LYS A 539 -36.95 -35.16 -31.25
N LEU A 540 -37.85 -34.99 -30.27
CA LEU A 540 -39.05 -34.16 -30.44
C LEU A 540 -38.65 -32.68 -30.46
N ASN A 541 -38.71 -32.06 -31.63
CA ASN A 541 -38.39 -30.66 -31.85
C ASN A 541 -39.66 -29.80 -31.80
N THR A 542 -39.82 -28.98 -30.75
CA THR A 542 -40.95 -28.05 -30.63
C THR A 542 -40.59 -26.70 -31.21
N ILE A 543 -41.22 -26.29 -32.31
CA ILE A 543 -41.04 -24.94 -32.87
C ILE A 543 -42.27 -24.06 -32.59
N LYS A 544 -42.11 -22.74 -32.66
CA LYS A 544 -43.22 -21.80 -32.55
C LYS A 544 -44.29 -22.10 -33.62
N GLU A 545 -45.57 -21.93 -33.27
CA GLU A 545 -46.67 -22.12 -34.23
C GLU A 545 -46.49 -21.25 -35.47
N LYS A 546 -46.64 -21.86 -36.66
CA LYS A 546 -46.45 -21.25 -38.00
C LYS A 546 -45.01 -20.84 -38.34
N ASP A 547 -44.03 -21.27 -37.56
CA ASP A 547 -42.61 -21.12 -37.89
C ASP A 547 -42.08 -22.34 -38.68
N THR A 548 -40.91 -22.21 -39.29
CA THR A 548 -40.28 -23.26 -40.11
C THR A 548 -38.79 -23.34 -39.80
N ILE A 549 -38.21 -24.54 -39.84
CA ILE A 549 -36.79 -24.74 -39.61
C ILE A 549 -36.03 -24.34 -40.88
N VAL A 550 -34.98 -23.53 -40.72
CA VAL A 550 -34.07 -23.14 -41.81
C VAL A 550 -32.73 -23.86 -41.75
N PHE A 551 -32.37 -24.37 -40.57
CA PHE A 551 -31.21 -25.23 -40.38
C PHE A 551 -31.42 -26.12 -39.16
N GLU A 552 -31.02 -27.39 -39.28
CA GLU A 552 -30.78 -28.27 -38.15
C GLU A 552 -29.60 -29.20 -38.44
N GLY A 553 -28.79 -29.49 -37.43
CA GLY A 553 -27.65 -30.39 -37.58
C GLY A 553 -26.68 -30.35 -36.41
N GLU A 554 -25.70 -31.26 -36.44
CA GLU A 554 -24.59 -31.26 -35.50
C GLU A 554 -23.60 -30.14 -35.82
N VAL A 555 -23.15 -29.45 -34.78
CA VAL A 555 -22.22 -28.31 -34.85
C VAL A 555 -21.27 -28.34 -33.66
N SER A 556 -20.12 -27.70 -33.79
CA SER A 556 -19.19 -27.47 -32.68
C SER A 556 -19.47 -26.14 -31.97
N THR A 557 -19.18 -26.06 -30.67
CA THR A 557 -19.24 -24.80 -29.90
C THR A 557 -18.37 -23.68 -30.46
N THR A 558 -17.28 -24.04 -31.13
CA THR A 558 -16.34 -23.12 -31.78
C THR A 558 -16.79 -22.67 -33.17
N ASP A 559 -17.88 -23.23 -33.70
CA ASP A 559 -18.38 -22.85 -35.02
C ASP A 559 -19.17 -21.53 -34.95
N VAL A 560 -19.38 -20.92 -36.12
CA VAL A 560 -20.15 -19.69 -36.28
C VAL A 560 -21.34 -19.92 -37.19
N MET A 561 -22.50 -19.47 -36.74
CA MET A 561 -23.71 -19.34 -37.54
C MET A 561 -23.65 -18.09 -38.41
N LEU A 562 -23.85 -18.25 -39.72
CA LEU A 562 -24.03 -17.16 -40.68
C LEU A 562 -25.44 -17.23 -41.26
N GLY A 563 -26.34 -16.39 -40.76
CA GLY A 563 -27.76 -16.37 -41.11
C GLY A 563 -28.10 -15.22 -42.06
N PHE A 564 -28.53 -15.53 -43.28
CA PHE A 564 -28.95 -14.53 -44.27
C PHE A 564 -30.44 -14.22 -44.17
N THR A 565 -30.81 -12.95 -44.26
CA THR A 565 -32.18 -12.46 -44.03
C THR A 565 -32.89 -12.03 -45.31
N ASN A 566 -34.22 -11.89 -45.24
CA ASN A 566 -35.05 -11.41 -46.34
C ASN A 566 -34.88 -9.92 -46.69
N LEU A 567 -34.21 -9.13 -45.86
CA LEU A 567 -33.90 -7.72 -46.15
C LEU A 567 -32.51 -7.53 -46.76
N GLY A 568 -31.82 -8.63 -47.12
CA GLY A 568 -30.50 -8.58 -47.74
C GLY A 568 -29.37 -8.36 -46.73
N SER A 569 -29.64 -8.51 -45.43
CA SER A 569 -28.61 -8.52 -44.39
C SER A 569 -28.19 -9.96 -44.04
N PHE A 570 -27.12 -10.08 -43.26
CA PHE A 570 -26.72 -11.31 -42.61
C PHE A 570 -26.43 -11.06 -41.14
N VAL A 571 -26.56 -12.11 -40.34
CA VAL A 571 -26.23 -12.13 -38.92
C VAL A 571 -25.10 -13.13 -38.71
N TYR A 572 -24.08 -12.71 -37.98
CA TYR A 572 -22.95 -13.53 -37.54
C TYR A 572 -23.21 -13.90 -36.09
N ILE A 573 -23.33 -15.18 -35.73
CA ILE A 573 -23.57 -15.61 -34.35
C ILE A 573 -22.63 -16.74 -33.99
N PRO A 574 -21.66 -16.53 -33.08
CA PRO A 574 -20.89 -17.63 -32.53
C PRO A 574 -21.82 -18.63 -31.82
N ILE A 575 -21.68 -19.93 -32.11
CA ILE A 575 -22.61 -20.96 -31.62
C ILE A 575 -22.64 -21.00 -30.09
N PHE A 576 -21.50 -20.81 -29.44
CA PHE A 576 -21.42 -20.79 -27.98
C PHE A 576 -22.25 -19.69 -27.30
N LYS A 577 -22.58 -18.60 -28.00
CA LYS A 577 -23.42 -17.51 -27.47
C LYS A 577 -24.90 -17.87 -27.41
N VAL A 578 -25.30 -18.95 -28.10
CA VAL A 578 -26.68 -19.43 -28.07
C VAL A 578 -26.91 -20.23 -26.79
N ASP A 579 -27.98 -19.87 -26.07
CA ASP A 579 -28.38 -20.53 -24.84
C ASP A 579 -28.59 -22.03 -25.04
N GLU A 580 -28.06 -22.84 -24.11
CA GLU A 580 -28.30 -24.27 -24.10
C GLU A 580 -29.73 -24.56 -23.60
N CYS A 581 -30.51 -25.34 -24.35
CA CYS A 581 -31.87 -25.71 -23.97
C CYS A 581 -32.16 -27.20 -24.25
N LYS A 582 -33.34 -27.68 -23.84
CA LYS A 582 -33.81 -29.02 -24.23
C LYS A 582 -34.42 -28.95 -25.63
N MET A 583 -34.41 -30.08 -26.35
CA MET A 583 -34.95 -30.14 -27.71
C MET A 583 -36.43 -29.72 -27.81
N LYS A 584 -37.20 -30.01 -26.75
CA LYS A 584 -38.62 -29.67 -26.61
C LYS A 584 -38.91 -28.19 -26.31
N ASP A 585 -37.91 -27.41 -25.95
CA ASP A 585 -38.08 -25.97 -25.66
C ASP A 585 -38.03 -25.20 -26.98
N ILE A 586 -38.67 -24.03 -27.07
CA ILE A 586 -38.73 -23.23 -28.32
C ILE A 586 -37.36 -22.61 -28.68
N GLY A 587 -36.49 -22.40 -27.69
CA GLY A 587 -35.19 -21.75 -27.87
C GLY A 587 -35.22 -20.25 -27.60
N SER A 588 -34.06 -19.61 -27.74
CA SER A 588 -33.89 -18.17 -27.53
C SER A 588 -34.13 -17.41 -28.83
N TYR A 589 -34.63 -16.18 -28.72
CA TYR A 589 -34.82 -15.33 -29.89
C TYR A 589 -33.49 -14.67 -30.28
N ILE A 590 -33.22 -14.57 -31.58
CA ILE A 590 -31.95 -14.06 -32.12
C ILE A 590 -31.61 -12.64 -31.62
N ASN A 591 -32.61 -11.80 -31.31
CA ASN A 591 -32.40 -10.46 -30.74
C ASN A 591 -31.75 -10.43 -29.36
N ASN A 592 -31.69 -11.58 -28.66
CA ASN A 592 -30.91 -11.68 -27.42
C ASN A 592 -29.39 -11.57 -27.68
N ILE A 593 -28.95 -11.86 -28.91
CA ILE A 593 -27.53 -11.86 -29.30
C ILE A 593 -27.25 -10.74 -30.32
N ALA A 594 -28.08 -10.63 -31.36
CA ALA A 594 -27.91 -9.69 -32.44
C ALA A 594 -29.25 -9.03 -32.79
N THR A 595 -29.32 -7.70 -32.69
CA THR A 595 -30.55 -6.96 -32.97
C THR A 595 -30.85 -6.98 -34.47
N ILE A 596 -31.98 -7.58 -34.82
CA ILE A 596 -32.58 -7.56 -36.17
C ILE A 596 -33.98 -6.94 -36.13
N SER A 597 -34.46 -6.48 -37.28
CA SER A 597 -35.79 -5.88 -37.39
C SER A 597 -36.91 -6.94 -37.18
N PRO A 598 -38.04 -6.62 -36.53
CA PRO A 598 -39.12 -7.60 -36.31
C PRO A 598 -39.76 -8.17 -37.60
N ILE A 599 -39.64 -7.45 -38.72
CA ILE A 599 -40.12 -7.90 -40.04
C ILE A 599 -39.09 -8.76 -40.78
N GLU A 600 -37.87 -8.86 -40.23
CA GLU A 600 -36.75 -9.56 -40.81
C GLU A 600 -36.79 -11.04 -40.43
N LYS A 601 -36.65 -11.91 -41.43
CA LYS A 601 -36.74 -13.36 -41.31
C LYS A 601 -35.51 -14.01 -41.91
N LEU A 602 -35.02 -15.07 -41.27
CA LEU A 602 -33.92 -15.88 -41.78
C LEU A 602 -34.38 -16.66 -43.02
N ILE A 603 -33.65 -16.53 -44.13
CA ILE A 603 -33.86 -17.30 -45.35
C ILE A 603 -33.03 -18.57 -45.31
N ARG A 604 -31.75 -18.44 -44.95
CA ARG A 604 -30.80 -19.55 -44.98
C ARG A 604 -29.70 -19.35 -43.95
N VAL A 605 -29.27 -20.44 -43.34
CA VAL A 605 -28.23 -20.44 -42.30
C VAL A 605 -27.12 -21.38 -42.73
N PHE A 606 -25.88 -20.94 -42.56
CA PHE A 606 -24.68 -21.74 -42.76
C PHE A 606 -23.90 -21.83 -41.45
N ILE A 607 -23.30 -22.98 -41.19
CA ILE A 607 -22.40 -23.19 -40.06
C ILE A 607 -20.98 -23.23 -40.62
N ILE A 608 -20.14 -22.32 -40.12
CA ILE A 608 -18.80 -22.08 -40.62
C ILE A 608 -17.81 -22.35 -39.50
N SER A 609 -16.95 -23.35 -39.68
CA SER A 609 -15.86 -23.65 -38.76
C SER A 609 -14.59 -22.87 -39.07
N LYS A 610 -14.37 -22.51 -40.33
CA LYS A 610 -13.23 -21.72 -40.80
C LYS A 610 -13.65 -20.79 -41.94
N PHE A 611 -13.22 -19.55 -41.86
CA PHE A 611 -13.44 -18.54 -42.89
C PHE A 611 -12.23 -18.51 -43.81
N ASP A 612 -12.39 -18.99 -45.04
CA ASP A 612 -11.32 -19.04 -46.04
C ASP A 612 -11.59 -18.10 -47.24
N ASP A 613 -10.53 -17.79 -47.98
CA ASP A 613 -10.58 -16.95 -49.18
C ASP A 613 -10.94 -17.72 -50.46
N LYS A 614 -11.06 -19.05 -50.38
CA LYS A 614 -11.28 -19.93 -51.55
C LYS A 614 -12.75 -20.18 -51.81
N THR A 615 -13.57 -20.07 -50.77
CA THR A 615 -15.01 -20.31 -50.80
C THR A 615 -15.74 -19.00 -51.05
N ASN A 616 -16.65 -19.00 -52.02
CA ASN A 616 -17.49 -17.85 -52.34
C ASN A 616 -18.95 -18.13 -51.96
N VAL A 617 -19.60 -17.12 -51.37
CA VAL A 617 -21.04 -17.12 -51.11
C VAL A 617 -21.74 -16.42 -52.27
N LEU A 618 -22.69 -17.12 -52.89
CA LEU A 618 -23.53 -16.59 -53.97
C LEU A 618 -24.88 -16.15 -53.39
N LEU A 619 -25.20 -14.87 -53.55
CA LEU A 619 -26.46 -14.25 -53.14
C LEU A 619 -27.29 -13.92 -54.38
N THR A 620 -28.58 -14.20 -54.33
CA THR A 620 -29.51 -13.98 -55.44
C THR A 620 -30.80 -13.34 -54.96
N THR A 621 -31.33 -12.37 -55.71
CA THR A 621 -32.63 -11.75 -55.41
C THR A 621 -33.73 -12.29 -56.32
N LYS A 622 -35.00 -12.08 -55.93
CA LYS A 622 -36.17 -12.41 -56.74
C LYS A 622 -36.17 -11.72 -58.10
N ASN A 623 -35.54 -10.55 -58.21
CA ASN A 623 -35.44 -9.76 -59.44
C ASN A 623 -34.25 -10.19 -60.33
N GLY A 624 -33.60 -11.33 -60.03
CA GLY A 624 -32.51 -11.87 -60.83
C GLY A 624 -31.16 -11.18 -60.63
N LEU A 625 -31.01 -10.31 -59.61
CA LEU A 625 -29.71 -9.73 -59.27
C LEU A 625 -28.87 -10.75 -58.51
N ILE A 626 -27.60 -10.87 -58.88
CA ILE A 626 -26.66 -11.82 -58.29
C ILE A 626 -25.46 -11.05 -57.73
N LYS A 627 -25.02 -11.43 -56.52
CA LYS A 627 -23.78 -10.95 -55.91
C LYS A 627 -22.96 -12.14 -55.44
N GLN A 628 -21.67 -12.13 -55.73
CA GLN A 628 -20.72 -13.10 -55.19
C GLN A 628 -19.75 -12.38 -54.26
N THR A 629 -19.51 -12.96 -53.09
CA THR A 629 -18.61 -12.41 -52.06
C THR A 629 -17.78 -13.55 -51.48
N LYS A 630 -16.52 -13.30 -51.11
CA LYS A 630 -15.70 -14.33 -50.45
C LYS A 630 -16.25 -14.64 -49.05
N LEU A 631 -16.05 -15.86 -48.58
CA LEU A 631 -16.49 -16.25 -47.24
C LEU A 631 -15.77 -15.43 -46.15
N SER A 632 -14.47 -15.20 -46.30
CA SER A 632 -13.65 -14.37 -45.41
C SER A 632 -14.18 -12.94 -45.20
N ASP A 633 -14.84 -12.35 -46.20
CA ASP A 633 -15.42 -11.01 -46.11
C ASP A 633 -16.66 -10.94 -45.19
N PHE A 634 -17.21 -12.09 -44.76
CA PHE A 634 -18.32 -12.14 -43.81
C PHE A 634 -17.88 -12.20 -42.34
N VAL A 635 -16.58 -12.18 -42.05
CA VAL A 635 -16.08 -12.07 -40.67
C VAL A 635 -16.35 -10.65 -40.15
N VAL A 636 -16.95 -10.55 -38.97
CA VAL A 636 -17.25 -9.26 -38.34
C VAL A 636 -16.58 -9.16 -36.97
N SER A 637 -16.09 -7.96 -36.63
CA SER A 637 -15.53 -7.67 -35.31
C SER A 637 -16.60 -7.40 -34.25
N ARG A 638 -17.82 -7.02 -34.67
CA ARG A 638 -18.98 -6.80 -33.79
C ARG A 638 -20.21 -7.49 -34.38
N TYR A 639 -20.73 -8.46 -33.66
CA TYR A 639 -21.86 -9.30 -34.09
C TYR A 639 -23.19 -8.95 -33.43
N THR A 640 -23.29 -7.79 -32.76
CA THR A 640 -24.49 -7.39 -32.00
C THR A 640 -25.65 -6.88 -32.86
N LYS A 641 -25.48 -6.81 -34.18
CA LYS A 641 -26.50 -6.36 -35.14
C LYS A 641 -26.33 -7.07 -36.47
N ASP A 642 -27.36 -7.02 -37.31
CA ASP A 642 -27.25 -7.43 -38.69
C ASP A 642 -26.29 -6.53 -39.48
N VAL A 643 -25.68 -7.11 -40.52
CA VAL A 643 -24.79 -6.42 -41.44
C VAL A 643 -25.31 -6.61 -42.85
N ARG A 644 -25.32 -5.54 -43.65
CA ARG A 644 -25.83 -5.60 -45.02
C ARG A 644 -24.97 -6.52 -45.89
N ALA A 645 -25.54 -7.61 -46.38
CA ALA A 645 -24.91 -8.55 -47.29
C ALA A 645 -25.07 -8.09 -48.75
N MET A 646 -26.28 -7.66 -49.12
CA MET A 646 -26.66 -7.22 -50.46
C MET A 646 -27.70 -6.10 -50.36
N LYS A 647 -27.54 -5.03 -51.16
CA LYS A 647 -28.57 -4.00 -51.27
C LYS A 647 -29.70 -4.54 -52.13
N LEU A 648 -30.92 -4.53 -51.60
CA LEU A 648 -32.12 -4.86 -52.36
C LEU A 648 -32.63 -3.60 -53.08
N GLN A 649 -33.20 -3.79 -54.27
CA GLN A 649 -34.01 -2.77 -54.93
C GLN A 649 -35.44 -2.87 -54.40
N ASP A 650 -36.10 -1.73 -54.25
CA ASP A 650 -37.47 -1.62 -53.73
C ASP A 650 -38.49 -2.42 -54.55
#